data_AF-A0A1Q3SSE4-F1
#
_entry.id   AF-A0A1Q3SSE4-F1
#
_cell.length_a   1.000
_cell.length_b   1.000
_cell.length_c   1.000
_cell.angle_alpha   90.00
_cell.angle_beta   90.00
_cell.angle_gamma   90.00
#
_symmetry.space_group_name_H-M   'P 1'
#
loop_
_entity.id
_entity.type
_entity.pdbx_description
1 polymer ?
#
loop_
_entity_poly.entity_id
_entity_poly.type
_entity_poly.pdbx_seq_one_letter_code
_entity_poly.pdbx_strand_id
1 'polypeptide(L)'
;MKFSFRHLKAIPLLCFIFIFLTTSSNTTAQSIKIENPDFLKLWSRTDSLVLSNQVSRTYLWGPAPFTGAIQEPYVESPGGTRLVQYFDKSRMEITHPEGSKSDVFYVSNGLLVQQLVSGMLQLGDNKFEKREPSTTGVAGDNDDTSGPTYKALGKLTATTSNAEGQPVAKAVDRAGNTRDANSEFGQYNITYAHFEAGVGHNIAKPFWDFLNITGPVQNPDGSIVTGRLFDPVFYATGLPITDAYWAKVKVGGQIKDVLIQAFERRVLTYTPSNSNGFQVEMGNVGRHFKDWLDRPPAPPATVQIRAIERTAANFDLKLVVTSDSRESIKEFLVEVKDKEDNVKVFSPPLVPFDPANQETDISIPIDKLTPGQEYVVTVSANDRFGRSIISNGTTESTILATDSFTYPLPPTATILFDARPQLDSTGKNFTANFTINTTSPQTIEKILVDVVDDKDQPISPPLAPIGFDPKSKTVQITIPVERLRPDTKYTVEVRAKNKDDSFVFTPNNSNILGTSDFSYSSAALPKPVTIKLRITQQTKDATGKLFLPVYVEVQDPDKRLDPFRGFVKCQVTLQANNVDILKVQPDCSSDSKDPSTFFVNVPLTPDTLKPNQDYVITVDILTPATSNLNITSGPQTFKPILLAPPGFFESVIQPNLILIITTFLAILIFIATILYFRNRPRKREIPAPLPNPYSEATMIHAIVPRVQPAGTMVQNPVVPNKKSLQLIIRVRRTPDQQQIRQEVFGNFPVVIGRQVNNSYPVVVGPNGKFVILGDPKISGNHIEIRREADNFILVDLNSTNGTIVNGGMLEKGGRVSFNKPTVVELGPNTTIELNPQI
;
A
#
# COMPACT_ATOMS: atom_id res chain seq x y z
N MET A 1 85.67 61.41 -0.85
CA MET A 1 85.05 62.29 -1.86
C MET A 1 83.87 63.00 -1.18
N LYS A 2 84.04 64.31 -0.94
CA LYS A 2 83.09 65.41 -0.63
C LYS A 2 81.75 65.21 0.14
N PHE A 3 81.66 66.03 1.20
CA PHE A 3 80.52 66.71 1.87
C PHE A 3 79.72 66.03 2.99
N SER A 4 79.28 66.90 3.91
CA SER A 4 78.92 66.71 5.31
C SER A 4 77.55 67.35 5.61
N PHE A 5 77.01 67.04 6.79
CA PHE A 5 76.01 67.76 7.62
C PHE A 5 74.51 67.37 7.58
N ARG A 6 74.07 66.84 8.76
CA ARG A 6 72.92 67.21 9.63
C ARG A 6 71.45 67.03 9.20
N HIS A 7 70.75 66.28 10.09
CA HIS A 7 69.41 66.47 10.70
C HIS A 7 68.21 66.93 9.86
N LEU A 8 67.10 66.14 9.88
CA LEU A 8 65.79 66.58 10.37
C LEU A 8 64.75 65.44 10.52
N LYS A 9 64.24 65.27 11.75
CA LYS A 9 62.86 65.05 12.22
C LYS A 9 61.85 64.18 11.43
N ALA A 10 61.33 63.13 12.08
CA ALA A 10 59.88 62.82 12.13
C ALA A 10 59.53 61.81 13.27
N ILE A 11 58.92 62.34 14.34
CA ILE A 11 57.77 61.84 15.13
C ILE A 11 57.71 60.35 15.54
N PRO A 12 57.69 60.03 16.87
CA PRO A 12 57.18 58.77 17.38
C PRO A 12 55.66 58.86 17.54
N LEU A 13 54.89 58.03 16.84
CA LEU A 13 53.44 57.96 17.07
C LEU A 13 53.18 57.12 18.33
N LEU A 14 52.80 57.83 19.39
CA LEU A 14 52.01 57.35 20.52
C LEU A 14 50.98 56.29 20.06
N CYS A 15 51.17 55.03 20.45
CA CYS A 15 50.00 54.16 20.64
C CYS A 15 49.41 54.51 22.00
N PHE A 16 48.31 55.26 21.95
CA PHE A 16 47.38 55.42 23.06
C PHE A 16 47.06 54.05 23.65
N ILE A 17 47.54 53.80 24.87
CA ILE A 17 46.99 52.78 25.74
C ILE A 17 45.59 53.29 26.11
N PHE A 18 44.59 52.90 25.32
CA PHE A 18 43.21 52.92 25.79
C PHE A 18 43.10 51.85 26.88
N ILE A 19 43.20 52.30 28.12
CA ILE A 19 42.72 51.58 29.29
C ILE A 19 41.20 51.45 29.08
N PHE A 20 40.79 50.36 28.44
CA PHE A 20 39.42 49.88 28.57
C PHE A 20 39.30 49.40 30.02
N LEU A 21 38.86 50.30 30.91
CA LEU A 21 38.12 49.92 32.11
C LEU A 21 36.84 49.23 31.60
N THR A 22 36.96 47.94 31.29
CA THR A 22 35.78 47.10 31.20
C THR A 22 35.28 46.98 32.63
N THR A 23 34.16 47.62 32.93
CA THR A 23 33.33 47.24 34.05
C THR A 23 32.86 45.82 33.75
N SER A 24 33.71 44.84 34.08
CA SER A 24 33.30 43.45 34.19
C SER A 24 32.17 43.45 35.19
N SER A 25 30.95 43.36 34.69
CA SER A 25 29.80 43.03 35.51
C SER A 25 30.07 41.60 35.96
N ASN A 26 30.78 41.45 37.08
CA ASN A 26 30.82 40.19 37.80
C ASN A 26 29.39 39.96 38.30
N THR A 27 28.55 39.42 37.44
CA THR A 27 27.37 38.69 37.87
C THR A 27 27.93 37.52 38.64
N THR A 28 28.12 37.71 39.94
CA THR A 28 28.29 36.60 40.87
C THR A 28 27.01 35.80 40.72
N ALA A 29 27.08 34.71 39.97
CA ALA A 29 26.01 33.73 39.95
C ALA A 29 25.81 33.31 41.41
N GLN A 30 24.73 33.79 42.01
CA GLN A 30 24.38 33.45 43.37
C GLN A 30 24.23 31.93 43.41
N SER A 31 25.04 31.25 44.24
CA SER A 31 24.97 29.80 44.35
C SER A 31 23.54 29.40 44.69
N ILE A 32 22.92 28.57 43.85
CA ILE A 32 21.56 28.08 44.10
C ILE A 32 21.56 27.35 45.44
N LYS A 33 20.66 27.74 46.32
CA LYS A 33 20.60 27.22 47.69
C LYS A 33 19.96 25.83 47.68
N ILE A 34 20.39 24.96 48.60
CA ILE A 34 19.62 23.77 48.94
C ILE A 34 18.37 24.23 49.71
N GLU A 35 17.20 24.15 49.07
CA GLU A 35 15.99 24.83 49.54
C GLU A 35 15.24 24.05 50.62
N ASN A 36 15.38 22.72 50.64
CA ASN A 36 14.75 21.85 51.63
C ASN A 36 15.75 21.45 52.74
N PRO A 37 15.40 21.57 54.04
CA PRO A 37 16.30 21.24 55.14
C PRO A 37 16.67 19.74 55.21
N ASP A 38 15.79 18.84 54.75
CA ASP A 38 16.07 17.40 54.71
C ASP A 38 17.10 17.07 53.61
N PHE A 39 17.03 17.77 52.46
CA PHE A 39 18.08 17.70 51.43
C PHE A 39 19.41 18.27 51.93
N LEU A 40 19.37 19.41 52.64
CA LEU A 40 20.58 20.02 53.21
C LEU A 40 21.24 19.11 54.25
N LYS A 41 20.45 18.43 55.08
CA LYS A 41 20.93 17.45 56.06
C LYS A 41 21.66 16.31 55.38
N LEU A 42 21.09 15.77 54.30
CA LEU A 42 21.71 14.69 53.54
C LEU A 42 23.01 15.13 52.85
N TRP A 43 23.00 16.30 52.20
CA TRP A 43 24.17 16.84 51.52
C TRP A 43 25.30 17.18 52.50
N SER A 44 24.96 17.81 53.63
CA SER A 44 25.94 18.23 54.65
C SER A 44 26.58 17.06 55.37
N ARG A 45 25.97 15.87 55.35
CA ARG A 45 26.60 14.68 55.92
C ARG A 45 27.93 14.35 55.23
N THR A 46 28.06 14.62 53.93
CA THR A 46 29.21 14.17 53.14
C THR A 46 29.90 15.28 52.36
N ASP A 47 29.18 16.09 51.61
CA ASP A 47 29.76 16.98 50.60
C ASP A 47 30.12 18.36 51.17
N SER A 48 29.57 18.75 52.34
CA SER A 48 30.03 19.93 53.07
C SER A 48 31.50 19.82 53.47
N LEU A 49 31.96 18.63 53.86
CA LEU A 49 33.33 18.36 54.27
C LEU A 49 34.29 18.44 53.08
N VAL A 50 33.83 18.05 51.90
CA VAL A 50 34.59 18.20 50.65
C VAL A 50 34.65 19.68 50.26
N LEU A 51 33.50 20.37 50.27
CA LEU A 51 33.41 21.78 49.91
C LEU A 51 34.24 22.69 50.84
N SER A 52 34.31 22.36 52.12
CA SER A 52 35.12 23.09 53.12
C SER A 52 36.58 22.65 53.19
N ASN A 53 37.04 21.78 52.27
CA ASN A 53 38.40 21.22 52.22
C ASN A 53 38.82 20.47 53.50
N GLN A 54 37.87 19.95 54.29
CA GLN A 54 38.14 19.14 55.47
C GLN A 54 38.47 17.68 55.12
N VAL A 55 38.06 17.20 53.94
CA VAL A 55 38.42 15.90 53.39
C VAL A 55 38.78 16.03 51.91
N SER A 56 39.69 15.17 51.43
CA SER A 56 40.06 15.08 50.01
C SER A 56 39.52 13.77 49.42
N ARG A 57 38.37 13.86 48.74
CA ARG A 57 37.70 12.74 48.04
C ARG A 57 36.70 13.27 47.00
N THR A 58 36.21 12.42 46.11
CA THR A 58 35.12 12.76 45.18
C THR A 58 33.84 13.22 45.90
N TYR A 59 33.09 14.09 45.24
CA TYR A 59 31.70 14.44 45.59
C TYR A 59 30.76 13.25 45.41
N LEU A 60 29.76 13.13 46.29
CA LEU A 60 28.67 12.14 46.18
C LEU A 60 27.40 12.74 45.55
N TRP A 61 27.19 14.03 45.76
CA TRP A 61 26.05 14.80 45.26
C TRP A 61 26.52 15.86 44.27
N GLY A 62 27.57 16.59 44.63
CA GLY A 62 28.10 17.74 43.89
C GLY A 62 28.34 18.94 44.81
N PRO A 63 29.06 19.97 44.35
CA PRO A 63 29.41 21.13 45.17
C PRO A 63 28.20 21.98 45.59
N ALA A 64 27.13 21.96 44.78
CA ALA A 64 25.87 22.66 45.01
C ALA A 64 24.78 22.04 44.12
N PRO A 65 23.48 22.29 44.37
CA PRO A 65 22.44 21.99 43.39
C PRO A 65 22.57 22.94 42.18
N PHE A 66 22.11 22.49 41.01
CA PHE A 66 22.05 23.32 39.80
C PHE A 66 20.62 23.74 39.43
N THR A 67 19.64 23.39 40.26
CA THR A 67 18.25 23.86 40.19
C THR A 67 17.76 24.32 41.56
N GLY A 68 16.72 25.16 41.59
CA GLY A 68 15.89 25.32 42.80
C GLY A 68 15.10 24.04 43.11
N ALA A 69 14.26 24.06 44.14
CA ALA A 69 13.33 22.97 44.36
C ALA A 69 12.21 23.00 43.30
N ILE A 70 11.88 21.85 42.75
CA ILE A 70 10.94 21.69 41.64
C ILE A 70 9.87 20.68 42.04
N GLN A 71 8.63 20.89 41.61
CA GLN A 71 7.58 19.89 41.68
C GLN A 71 7.57 19.07 40.40
N GLU A 72 7.73 17.76 40.51
CA GLU A 72 7.62 16.82 39.38
C GLU A 72 6.35 15.97 39.49
N PRO A 73 5.69 15.60 38.38
CA PRO A 73 4.54 14.70 38.43
C PRO A 73 4.86 13.36 39.08
N TYR A 74 4.03 12.96 40.03
CA TYR A 74 4.06 11.65 40.67
C TYR A 74 2.66 11.36 41.25
N VAL A 75 1.92 10.44 40.64
CA VAL A 75 0.47 10.28 40.88
C VAL A 75 0.13 9.99 42.35
N GLU A 76 0.94 9.21 43.03
CA GLU A 76 0.72 8.80 44.42
C GLU A 76 1.22 9.82 45.45
N SER A 77 1.92 10.88 45.02
CA SER A 77 2.35 11.97 45.90
C SER A 77 1.20 12.96 46.16
N PRO A 78 1.09 13.58 47.36
CA PRO A 78 0.10 14.60 47.62
C PRO A 78 0.09 15.70 46.54
N GLY A 79 -1.09 15.96 45.96
CA GLY A 79 -1.25 16.90 44.85
C GLY A 79 -0.77 16.38 43.49
N GLY A 80 -0.45 15.09 43.37
CA GLY A 80 0.01 14.47 42.12
C GLY A 80 1.43 14.87 41.72
N THR A 81 2.21 15.46 42.64
CA THR A 81 3.58 15.90 42.39
C THR A 81 4.49 15.65 43.58
N ARG A 82 5.74 15.22 43.33
CA ARG A 82 6.80 15.08 44.34
C ARG A 82 7.76 16.26 44.31
N LEU A 83 8.34 16.57 45.47
CA LEU A 83 9.36 17.61 45.59
C LEU A 83 10.72 17.04 45.20
N VAL A 84 11.44 17.72 44.31
CA VAL A 84 12.79 17.32 43.89
C VAL A 84 13.78 18.48 43.87
N GLN A 85 15.07 18.18 43.96
CA GLN A 85 16.14 19.13 43.65
C GLN A 85 17.32 18.42 42.98
N TYR A 86 17.86 19.02 41.92
CA TYR A 86 18.90 18.40 41.10
C TYR A 86 20.31 18.85 41.50
N PHE A 87 21.21 17.87 41.56
CA PHE A 87 22.63 18.00 41.84
C PHE A 87 23.42 17.28 40.76
N ASP A 88 24.71 17.57 40.60
CA ASP A 88 25.50 17.04 39.50
C ASP A 88 25.43 15.52 39.38
N LYS A 89 25.53 14.84 40.53
CA LYS A 89 25.53 13.38 40.61
C LYS A 89 24.13 12.78 40.84
N SER A 90 23.10 13.59 41.17
CA SER A 90 21.79 13.09 41.65
C SER A 90 20.58 13.98 41.36
N ARG A 91 19.40 13.46 41.67
CA ARG A 91 18.21 14.21 42.05
C ARG A 91 17.79 13.74 43.44
N MET A 92 17.71 14.62 44.43
CA MET A 92 17.08 14.28 45.70
C MET A 92 15.58 14.47 45.58
N GLU A 93 14.78 13.57 46.16
CA GLU A 93 13.32 13.62 46.07
C GLU A 93 12.62 13.25 47.38
N ILE A 94 11.48 13.90 47.64
CA ILE A 94 10.51 13.55 48.69
C ILE A 94 9.18 13.27 47.98
N THR A 95 8.86 11.99 47.88
CA THR A 95 7.63 11.49 47.24
C THR A 95 6.45 11.44 48.21
N HIS A 96 6.71 11.15 49.49
CA HIS A 96 5.71 11.09 50.56
C HIS A 96 6.10 12.07 51.67
N PRO A 97 5.77 13.38 51.54
CA PRO A 97 6.11 14.38 52.55
C PRO A 97 5.45 14.12 53.91
N GLU A 98 4.37 13.34 53.94
CA GLU A 98 3.70 12.83 55.15
C GLU A 98 4.43 11.65 55.80
N GLY A 99 5.43 11.07 55.12
CA GLY A 99 6.20 9.94 55.59
C GLY A 99 7.08 10.25 56.80
N SER A 100 7.59 9.19 57.44
CA SER A 100 8.48 9.32 58.59
C SER A 100 9.84 9.87 58.17
N LYS A 101 10.23 11.03 58.68
CA LYS A 101 11.58 11.61 58.46
C LYS A 101 12.74 10.81 59.06
N SER A 102 12.43 9.80 59.87
CA SER A 102 13.42 8.85 60.39
C SER A 102 13.68 7.67 59.45
N ASP A 103 12.82 7.48 58.44
CA ASP A 103 13.09 6.52 57.36
C ASP A 103 14.32 6.99 56.57
N VAL A 104 15.27 6.07 56.39
CA VAL A 104 16.49 6.34 55.62
C VAL A 104 16.17 6.71 54.17
N PHE A 105 15.04 6.27 53.62
CA PHE A 105 14.59 6.60 52.27
C PHE A 105 13.54 7.74 52.21
N TYR A 106 13.31 8.47 53.31
CA TYR A 106 12.44 9.65 53.31
C TYR A 106 12.89 10.67 52.26
N VAL A 107 14.21 10.91 52.18
CA VAL A 107 14.85 11.49 51.00
C VAL A 107 15.35 10.33 50.15
N SER A 108 14.82 10.22 48.93
CA SER A 108 15.28 9.23 47.95
C SER A 108 16.06 9.93 46.83
N ASN A 109 16.60 9.15 45.88
CA ASN A 109 17.43 9.67 44.78
C ASN A 109 16.84 9.43 43.38
N GLY A 110 15.61 8.89 43.31
CA GLY A 110 15.01 8.39 42.07
C GLY A 110 15.81 7.23 41.44
N LEU A 111 15.25 6.58 40.42
CA LEU A 111 15.93 5.53 39.64
C LEU A 111 16.55 6.11 38.36
N LEU A 112 17.31 7.20 38.47
CA LEU A 112 17.68 8.02 37.31
C LEU A 112 18.38 7.23 36.20
N VAL A 113 19.32 6.36 36.55
CA VAL A 113 20.05 5.57 35.55
C VAL A 113 19.16 4.50 34.95
N GLN A 114 18.34 3.81 35.77
CA GLN A 114 17.34 2.86 35.26
C GLN A 114 16.43 3.51 34.22
N GLN A 115 15.98 4.74 34.47
CA GLN A 115 15.11 5.50 33.56
C GLN A 115 15.88 5.94 32.30
N LEU A 116 17.13 6.40 32.44
CA LEU A 116 17.97 6.79 31.30
C LEU A 116 18.30 5.62 30.36
N VAL A 117 18.61 4.43 30.92
CA VAL A 117 18.95 3.25 30.11
C VAL A 117 17.72 2.59 29.48
N SER A 118 16.56 2.64 30.16
CA SER A 118 15.32 2.02 29.69
C SER A 118 14.44 2.93 28.84
N GLY A 119 14.57 4.25 29.02
CA GLY A 119 13.65 5.23 28.46
C GLY A 119 12.32 5.35 29.22
N MET A 120 12.16 4.70 30.37
CA MET A 120 10.88 4.66 31.10
C MET A 120 10.86 5.73 32.20
N LEU A 121 10.35 6.93 31.92
CA LEU A 121 10.22 8.00 32.91
C LEU A 121 9.16 7.63 33.95
N GLN A 122 9.54 7.64 35.23
CA GLN A 122 8.65 7.27 36.32
C GLN A 122 7.77 8.47 36.75
N LEU A 123 6.46 8.31 36.64
CA LEU A 123 5.42 9.29 36.99
C LEU A 123 4.49 8.81 38.11
N GLY A 124 4.82 7.68 38.73
CA GLY A 124 4.11 7.08 39.84
C GLY A 124 4.73 5.73 40.22
N ASP A 125 4.14 5.04 41.19
CA ASP A 125 4.63 3.74 41.65
C ASP A 125 4.59 2.70 40.52
N ASN A 126 3.49 2.73 39.74
CA ASN A 126 3.27 1.84 38.60
C ASN A 126 2.96 2.60 37.30
N LYS A 127 3.16 3.93 37.28
CA LYS A 127 2.90 4.78 36.12
C LYS A 127 4.21 5.24 35.50
N PHE A 128 4.37 4.95 34.21
CA PHE A 128 5.57 5.31 33.46
C PHE A 128 5.20 5.95 32.11
N GLU A 129 5.99 6.92 31.68
CA GLU A 129 5.98 7.47 30.33
C GLU A 129 7.17 6.90 29.54
N LYS A 130 6.90 6.34 28.37
CA LYS A 130 7.95 5.83 27.48
C LYS A 130 8.58 6.98 26.70
N ARG A 131 9.90 7.04 26.71
CA ARG A 131 10.77 7.95 25.97
C ARG A 131 11.87 7.15 25.30
N GLU A 132 12.63 7.79 24.40
CA GLU A 132 13.85 7.18 23.88
C GLU A 132 14.92 7.09 24.97
N PRO A 133 15.60 5.94 25.13
CA PRO A 133 16.76 5.83 26.02
C PRO A 133 17.82 6.88 25.71
N SER A 134 18.49 7.38 26.74
CA SER A 134 19.41 8.51 26.60
C SER A 134 20.66 8.16 25.78
N THR A 135 20.94 8.96 24.76
CA THR A 135 22.17 8.88 23.95
C THR A 135 23.33 9.67 24.54
N THR A 136 23.17 10.26 25.72
CA THR A 136 24.24 10.95 26.43
C THR A 136 25.31 9.93 26.87
N GLY A 137 26.58 10.32 26.75
CA GLY A 137 27.71 9.53 27.26
C GLY A 137 27.59 9.35 28.77
N VAL A 138 27.86 8.15 29.27
CA VAL A 138 27.71 7.85 30.71
C VAL A 138 28.80 8.49 31.57
N ALA A 139 29.93 8.80 30.95
CA ALA A 139 31.11 9.41 31.53
C ALA A 139 31.86 10.20 30.45
N GLY A 140 32.73 11.12 30.89
CA GLY A 140 33.60 11.89 29.99
C GLY A 140 33.08 13.27 29.63
N ASP A 141 33.76 13.88 28.66
CA ASP A 141 33.46 15.19 28.10
C ASP A 141 32.18 15.11 27.26
N ASN A 142 31.42 16.22 27.21
CA ASN A 142 30.15 16.26 26.47
C ASN A 142 30.31 15.98 24.95
N ASP A 143 31.50 16.23 24.40
CA ASP A 143 31.82 15.99 22.99
C ASP A 143 32.46 14.60 22.74
N ASP A 144 32.49 13.72 23.74
CA ASP A 144 33.05 12.37 23.59
C ASP A 144 32.19 11.50 22.65
N THR A 145 32.87 10.95 21.63
CA THR A 145 32.31 10.00 20.65
C THR A 145 32.83 8.58 20.84
N SER A 146 33.65 8.32 21.86
CA SER A 146 34.26 7.01 22.14
C SER A 146 33.52 6.20 23.20
N GLY A 147 33.17 6.83 24.34
CA GLY A 147 32.55 6.14 25.47
C GLY A 147 31.10 5.65 25.23
N PRO A 148 30.65 4.66 26.02
CA PRO A 148 29.27 4.14 25.97
C PRO A 148 28.25 5.20 26.40
N THR A 149 27.05 5.08 25.84
CA THR A 149 25.88 5.89 26.20
C THR A 149 24.96 5.14 27.17
N TYR A 150 24.01 5.81 27.81
CA TYR A 150 23.01 5.11 28.62
C TYR A 150 22.20 4.11 27.78
N LYS A 151 21.84 4.48 26.53
CA LYS A 151 21.20 3.59 25.56
C LYS A 151 22.03 2.34 25.25
N ALA A 152 23.36 2.46 25.21
CA ALA A 152 24.27 1.33 25.04
C ALA A 152 24.27 0.40 26.26
N LEU A 153 24.36 0.97 27.46
CA LEU A 153 24.31 0.18 28.70
C LEU A 153 22.96 -0.52 28.90
N GLY A 154 21.86 0.04 28.38
CA GLY A 154 20.54 -0.60 28.37
C GLY A 154 20.49 -1.95 27.66
N LYS A 155 21.48 -2.28 26.81
CA LYS A 155 21.62 -3.60 26.17
C LYS A 155 22.29 -4.65 27.07
N LEU A 156 22.85 -4.23 28.21
CA LEU A 156 23.73 -5.04 29.06
C LEU A 156 23.10 -5.36 30.43
N THR A 157 21.78 -5.27 30.54
CA THR A 157 21.00 -5.45 31.77
C THR A 157 20.50 -6.88 31.99
N ALA A 158 20.89 -7.83 31.13
CA ALA A 158 20.57 -9.22 31.31
C ALA A 158 21.34 -9.80 32.52
N THR A 159 20.67 -10.63 33.31
CA THR A 159 21.26 -11.29 34.48
C THR A 159 22.45 -12.15 34.10
N THR A 160 23.49 -12.13 34.93
CA THR A 160 24.72 -12.89 34.79
C THR A 160 24.87 -13.93 35.92
N SER A 161 25.77 -14.89 35.73
CA SER A 161 26.16 -15.84 36.78
C SER A 161 27.15 -15.20 37.75
N ASN A 162 27.23 -15.71 38.98
CA ASN A 162 28.26 -15.32 39.94
C ASN A 162 29.66 -15.54 39.33
N ALA A 163 30.45 -14.46 39.29
CA ALA A 163 31.81 -14.42 38.81
C ALA A 163 32.77 -13.79 39.84
N GLU A 164 32.45 -13.82 41.14
CA GLU A 164 33.31 -13.36 42.22
C GLU A 164 34.72 -13.96 42.11
N GLY A 165 35.74 -13.12 42.27
CA GLY A 165 37.15 -13.48 42.12
C GLY A 165 37.65 -13.58 40.67
N GLN A 166 36.76 -13.64 39.67
CA GLN A 166 37.14 -13.68 38.26
C GLN A 166 37.54 -12.28 37.75
N PRO A 167 38.42 -12.19 36.74
CA PRO A 167 38.84 -10.91 36.16
C PRO A 167 37.68 -10.22 35.41
N VAL A 168 37.64 -8.90 35.51
CA VAL A 168 36.74 -8.05 34.70
C VAL A 168 37.36 -7.88 33.32
N ALA A 169 37.09 -8.86 32.44
CA ALA A 169 37.76 -9.00 31.15
C ALA A 169 37.01 -8.39 29.96
N LYS A 170 35.79 -7.87 30.14
CA LYS A 170 34.97 -7.36 29.04
C LYS A 170 35.11 -5.86 28.86
N ALA A 171 35.14 -5.43 27.60
CA ALA A 171 34.98 -4.02 27.22
C ALA A 171 33.67 -3.80 26.46
N VAL A 172 33.17 -2.56 26.50
CA VAL A 172 31.97 -2.11 25.80
C VAL A 172 32.29 -0.91 24.91
N ASP A 173 31.74 -0.91 23.69
CA ASP A 173 31.84 0.23 22.77
C ASP A 173 30.68 1.23 22.93
N ARG A 174 30.73 2.33 22.16
CA ARG A 174 29.67 3.36 22.17
C ARG A 174 28.27 2.82 21.88
N ALA A 175 28.15 1.76 21.07
CA ALA A 175 26.90 1.17 20.63
C ALA A 175 26.37 0.07 21.57
N GLY A 176 27.16 -0.32 22.57
CA GLY A 176 26.83 -1.36 23.54
C GLY A 176 27.24 -2.76 23.12
N ASN A 177 28.11 -2.90 22.11
CA ASN A 177 28.69 -4.20 21.77
C ASN A 177 29.80 -4.52 22.75
N THR A 178 29.88 -5.78 23.16
CA THR A 178 30.90 -6.24 24.10
C THR A 178 31.95 -7.10 23.41
N ARG A 179 33.19 -7.04 23.91
CA ARG A 179 34.29 -7.91 23.47
C ARG A 179 35.13 -8.34 24.67
N ASP A 180 35.85 -9.44 24.52
CA ASP A 180 36.98 -9.74 25.40
C ASP A 180 38.05 -8.65 25.20
N ALA A 181 38.58 -8.16 26.31
CA ALA A 181 39.57 -7.11 26.36
C ALA A 181 40.62 -7.38 27.44
N ASN A 182 40.81 -8.64 27.84
CA ASN A 182 41.81 -9.01 28.84
C ASN A 182 43.23 -8.66 28.37
N SER A 183 43.53 -8.75 27.06
CA SER A 183 44.82 -8.35 26.51
C SER A 183 45.13 -6.85 26.65
N GLU A 184 44.09 -6.02 26.81
CA GLU A 184 44.21 -4.55 26.87
C GLU A 184 44.12 -4.04 28.32
N PHE A 185 43.14 -4.53 29.08
CA PHE A 185 42.84 -4.04 30.43
C PHE A 185 43.27 -5.01 31.54
N GLY A 186 43.73 -6.22 31.20
CA GLY A 186 44.18 -7.22 32.18
C GLY A 186 45.33 -6.75 33.06
N GLN A 187 46.15 -5.81 32.55
CA GLN A 187 47.23 -5.15 33.32
C GLN A 187 46.74 -4.45 34.61
N TYR A 188 45.47 -4.08 34.69
CA TYR A 188 44.90 -3.44 35.88
C TYR A 188 44.50 -4.43 36.99
N ASN A 189 44.51 -5.74 36.73
CA ASN A 189 44.21 -6.80 37.71
C ASN A 189 42.89 -6.59 38.49
N ILE A 190 41.85 -6.09 37.80
CA ILE A 190 40.53 -5.86 38.41
C ILE A 190 39.70 -7.15 38.37
N THR A 191 39.13 -7.52 39.50
CA THR A 191 38.23 -8.68 39.66
C THR A 191 36.83 -8.25 40.12
N TYR A 192 35.85 -9.14 39.99
CA TYR A 192 34.57 -8.99 40.67
C TYR A 192 34.70 -9.32 42.15
N ALA A 193 34.11 -8.51 43.03
CA ALA A 193 34.21 -8.67 44.48
C ALA A 193 32.90 -9.05 45.17
N HIS A 194 31.75 -8.80 44.53
CA HIS A 194 30.46 -9.14 45.09
C HIS A 194 29.46 -9.50 43.99
N PHE A 195 28.67 -10.56 44.19
CA PHE A 195 27.53 -10.91 43.34
C PHE A 195 26.22 -10.63 44.08
N GLU A 196 25.42 -9.71 43.54
CA GLU A 196 24.09 -9.41 44.08
C GLU A 196 23.06 -10.37 43.47
N ALA A 197 22.76 -11.43 44.22
CA ALA A 197 21.88 -12.52 43.76
C ALA A 197 20.45 -12.06 43.44
N GLY A 198 19.96 -11.00 44.09
CA GLY A 198 18.59 -10.50 43.86
C GLY A 198 18.36 -9.93 42.46
N VAL A 199 19.42 -9.41 41.82
CA VAL A 199 19.37 -8.83 40.46
C VAL A 199 20.29 -9.54 39.47
N GLY A 200 21.10 -10.50 39.93
CA GLY A 200 21.97 -11.31 39.09
C GLY A 200 23.09 -10.50 38.45
N HIS A 201 23.81 -9.67 39.22
CA HIS A 201 24.90 -8.85 38.69
C HIS A 201 26.13 -8.85 39.60
N ASN A 202 27.30 -8.85 38.96
CA ASN A 202 28.59 -8.79 39.63
C ASN A 202 29.08 -7.33 39.77
N ILE A 203 29.58 -6.96 40.95
CA ILE A 203 30.16 -5.66 41.25
C ILE A 203 31.68 -5.77 41.22
N ALA A 204 32.33 -4.92 40.42
CA ALA A 204 33.79 -4.89 40.35
C ALA A 204 34.41 -4.40 41.66
N LYS A 205 35.59 -4.92 42.00
CA LYS A 205 36.27 -4.65 43.27
C LYS A 205 36.43 -3.16 43.61
N PRO A 206 36.89 -2.27 42.70
CA PRO A 206 36.99 -0.85 43.01
C PRO A 206 35.65 -0.23 43.43
N PHE A 207 34.54 -0.67 42.82
CA PHE A 207 33.21 -0.18 43.15
C PHE A 207 32.69 -0.75 44.46
N TRP A 208 32.92 -2.04 44.72
CA TRP A 208 32.54 -2.66 45.99
C TRP A 208 33.29 -2.05 47.18
N ASP A 209 34.60 -1.83 47.03
CA ASP A 209 35.43 -1.18 48.04
C ASP A 209 34.97 0.27 48.28
N PHE A 210 34.61 0.99 47.21
CA PHE A 210 34.07 2.35 47.29
C PHE A 210 32.70 2.39 48.00
N LEU A 211 31.79 1.46 47.70
CA LEU A 211 30.48 1.38 48.37
C LEU A 211 30.58 1.07 49.87
N ASN A 212 31.66 0.39 50.28
CA ASN A 212 31.91 0.04 51.69
C ASN A 212 32.86 1.01 52.40
N ILE A 213 33.28 2.10 51.75
CA ILE A 213 34.28 3.01 52.30
C ILE A 213 33.76 3.71 53.58
N THR A 214 34.65 3.82 54.56
CA THR A 214 34.44 4.57 55.79
C THR A 214 35.36 5.79 55.84
N GLY A 215 34.87 6.91 56.35
CA GLY A 215 35.65 8.13 56.51
C GLY A 215 34.89 9.19 57.29
N PRO A 216 35.41 10.43 57.35
CA PRO A 216 34.74 11.52 58.05
C PRO A 216 33.37 11.85 57.41
N VAL A 217 32.34 11.89 58.25
CA VAL A 217 30.96 12.26 57.94
C VAL A 217 30.42 13.17 59.03
N GLN A 218 29.51 14.07 58.68
CA GLN A 218 28.93 15.03 59.62
C GLN A 218 27.58 14.53 60.16
N ASN A 219 27.42 14.52 61.48
CA ASN A 219 26.15 14.24 62.15
C ASN A 219 25.19 15.45 62.08
N PRO A 220 23.89 15.25 62.37
CA PRO A 220 22.91 16.34 62.38
C PRO A 220 23.23 17.47 63.37
N ASP A 221 23.98 17.20 64.44
CA ASP A 221 24.44 18.19 65.42
C ASP A 221 25.71 18.95 64.97
N GLY A 222 26.26 18.63 63.80
CA GLY A 222 27.47 19.22 63.25
C GLY A 222 28.77 18.52 63.65
N SER A 223 28.72 17.52 64.53
CA SER A 223 29.92 16.75 64.90
C SER A 223 30.43 15.92 63.73
N ILE A 224 31.75 15.82 63.58
CA ILE A 224 32.38 14.98 62.55
C ILE A 224 32.79 13.66 63.20
N VAL A 225 32.29 12.56 62.63
CA VAL A 225 32.57 11.19 63.09
C VAL A 225 33.10 10.35 61.94
N THR A 226 33.77 9.24 62.24
CA THR A 226 34.12 8.25 61.22
C THR A 226 32.93 7.32 61.02
N GLY A 227 32.44 7.22 59.78
CA GLY A 227 31.32 6.36 59.42
C GLY A 227 31.33 5.98 57.94
N ARG A 228 30.42 5.10 57.52
CA ARG A 228 30.27 4.74 56.11
C ARG A 228 29.83 5.96 55.29
N LEU A 229 30.36 6.11 54.09
CA LEU A 229 29.87 7.16 53.18
C LEU A 229 28.49 6.82 52.64
N PHE A 230 28.22 5.53 52.43
CA PHE A 230 26.94 4.97 51.99
C PHE A 230 26.34 4.12 53.11
N ASP A 231 25.22 4.58 53.66
CA ASP A 231 24.51 3.85 54.70
C ASP A 231 22.99 4.02 54.54
N PRO A 232 22.25 2.96 54.16
CA PRO A 232 22.72 1.63 53.76
C PRO A 232 23.65 1.63 52.52
N VAL A 233 24.36 0.51 52.28
CA VAL A 233 25.39 0.39 51.22
C VAL A 233 24.89 0.84 49.83
N PHE A 234 23.68 0.43 49.43
CA PHE A 234 23.08 0.79 48.14
C PHE A 234 22.17 2.03 48.18
N TYR A 235 22.22 2.82 49.26
CA TYR A 235 21.35 3.98 49.41
C TYR A 235 21.47 4.96 48.24
N ALA A 236 22.70 5.40 47.94
CA ALA A 236 22.94 6.41 46.90
C ALA A 236 22.91 5.82 45.48
N THR A 237 23.38 4.58 45.29
CA THR A 237 23.54 3.96 43.97
C THR A 237 22.34 3.15 43.51
N GLY A 238 21.57 2.59 44.44
CA GLY A 238 20.68 1.47 44.13
C GLY A 238 21.46 0.18 43.84
N LEU A 239 20.72 -0.85 43.44
CA LEU A 239 21.26 -2.15 43.07
C LEU A 239 21.98 -2.08 41.71
N PRO A 240 22.97 -2.95 41.45
CA PRO A 240 23.61 -3.02 40.14
C PRO A 240 22.61 -3.45 39.06
N ILE A 241 22.65 -2.80 37.89
CA ILE A 241 21.81 -3.16 36.73
C ILE A 241 22.64 -3.64 35.54
N THR A 242 23.96 -3.61 35.66
CA THR A 242 24.91 -4.24 34.73
C THR A 242 26.06 -4.82 35.55
N ASP A 243 26.79 -5.77 34.96
CA ASP A 243 28.17 -6.04 35.37
C ASP A 243 29.08 -4.84 34.98
N ALA A 244 30.33 -4.84 35.43
CA ALA A 244 31.31 -3.82 35.05
C ALA A 244 31.96 -4.11 33.69
N TYR A 245 32.21 -3.05 32.90
CA TYR A 245 32.83 -3.12 31.57
C TYR A 245 33.90 -2.04 31.41
N TRP A 246 35.01 -2.38 30.75
CA TRP A 246 36.02 -1.41 30.34
C TRP A 246 35.57 -0.60 29.12
N ALA A 247 35.98 0.66 29.05
CA ALA A 247 35.78 1.52 27.89
C ALA A 247 36.92 2.52 27.75
N LYS A 248 37.08 3.04 26.54
CA LYS A 248 37.86 4.26 26.28
C LYS A 248 36.92 5.44 26.34
N VAL A 249 37.24 6.44 27.15
CA VAL A 249 36.39 7.61 27.38
C VAL A 249 37.25 8.87 27.32
N LYS A 250 36.78 9.92 26.65
CA LYS A 250 37.46 11.21 26.64
C LYS A 250 37.15 11.98 27.92
N VAL A 251 38.17 12.30 28.72
CA VAL A 251 38.06 13.04 29.99
C VAL A 251 39.10 14.15 30.00
N GLY A 252 38.65 15.41 30.05
CA GLY A 252 39.54 16.57 30.04
C GLY A 252 40.37 16.67 28.75
N GLY A 253 39.76 16.34 27.61
CA GLY A 253 40.42 16.37 26.30
C GLY A 253 41.24 15.12 25.96
N GLN A 254 41.42 14.17 26.88
CA GLN A 254 42.27 13.00 26.71
C GLN A 254 41.48 11.70 26.79
N ILE A 255 41.78 10.74 25.91
CA ILE A 255 41.23 9.38 26.01
C ILE A 255 41.87 8.66 27.19
N LYS A 256 41.04 8.16 28.10
CA LYS A 256 41.43 7.40 29.29
C LYS A 256 40.76 6.03 29.31
N ASP A 257 41.38 5.12 30.06
CA ASP A 257 40.87 3.78 30.33
C ASP A 257 39.96 3.85 31.55
N VAL A 258 38.68 3.57 31.34
CA VAL A 258 37.65 3.75 32.36
C VAL A 258 36.86 2.47 32.48
N LEU A 259 36.83 1.90 33.68
CA LEU A 259 35.89 0.84 34.02
C LEU A 259 34.56 1.50 34.41
N ILE A 260 33.45 0.99 33.90
CA ILE A 260 32.12 1.58 34.07
C ILE A 260 31.16 0.51 34.58
N GLN A 261 30.33 0.85 35.57
CA GLN A 261 29.22 0.01 36.01
C GLN A 261 27.97 0.85 36.29
N ALA A 262 26.83 0.42 35.76
CA ALA A 262 25.55 1.05 36.02
C ALA A 262 24.83 0.37 37.20
N PHE A 263 24.26 1.22 38.05
CA PHE A 263 23.35 0.90 39.14
C PHE A 263 22.04 1.64 38.91
N GLU A 264 20.95 1.29 39.60
CA GLU A 264 19.62 1.87 39.36
C GLU A 264 19.60 3.42 39.42
N ARG A 265 20.41 4.01 40.30
CA ARG A 265 20.43 5.46 40.58
C ARG A 265 21.71 6.17 40.16
N ARG A 266 22.80 5.42 39.91
CA ARG A 266 24.14 5.96 39.64
C ARG A 266 24.91 5.13 38.61
N VAL A 267 25.82 5.79 37.90
CA VAL A 267 26.91 5.13 37.19
C VAL A 267 28.18 5.37 38.00
N LEU A 268 28.92 4.30 38.29
CA LEU A 268 30.25 4.39 38.88
C LEU A 268 31.30 4.20 37.78
N THR A 269 32.35 5.00 37.86
CA THR A 269 33.50 4.95 36.94
C THR A 269 34.77 4.77 37.73
N TYR A 270 35.67 3.90 37.29
CA TYR A 270 37.01 3.73 37.85
C TYR A 270 38.08 4.03 36.80
N THR A 271 38.92 5.02 37.06
CA THR A 271 40.00 5.46 36.18
C THR A 271 41.35 5.24 36.89
N PRO A 272 42.12 4.19 36.54
CA PRO A 272 43.35 3.83 37.24
C PRO A 272 44.38 4.95 37.30
N SER A 273 44.43 5.80 36.25
CA SER A 273 45.40 6.90 36.12
C SER A 273 45.07 8.14 36.97
N ASN A 274 43.90 8.20 37.61
CA ASN A 274 43.56 9.31 38.51
C ASN A 274 44.31 9.18 39.85
N SER A 275 44.45 10.29 40.58
CA SER A 275 45.05 10.30 41.90
C SER A 275 44.23 9.50 42.92
N ASN A 276 44.90 9.01 43.98
CA ASN A 276 44.23 8.30 45.05
C ASN A 276 43.10 9.15 45.67
N GLY A 277 41.95 8.53 45.95
CA GLY A 277 40.73 9.23 46.36
C GLY A 277 39.84 9.77 45.23
N PHE A 278 40.34 9.78 43.99
CA PHE A 278 39.63 10.21 42.77
C PHE A 278 39.62 9.13 41.67
N GLN A 279 40.06 7.92 41.99
CA GLN A 279 40.03 6.82 41.03
C GLN A 279 38.60 6.34 40.78
N VAL A 280 37.77 6.28 41.82
CA VAL A 280 36.33 6.02 41.67
C VAL A 280 35.57 7.33 41.75
N GLU A 281 34.74 7.58 40.73
CA GLU A 281 33.86 8.74 40.65
C GLU A 281 32.45 8.31 40.24
N MET A 282 31.46 9.12 40.59
CA MET A 282 30.10 8.97 40.07
C MET A 282 29.93 9.80 38.79
N GLY A 283 29.21 9.27 37.80
CA GLY A 283 28.81 10.05 36.63
C GLY A 283 27.93 11.25 37.00
N ASN A 284 27.89 12.27 36.14
CA ASN A 284 27.03 13.45 36.31
C ASN A 284 25.55 13.14 35.97
N VAL A 285 25.03 12.06 36.54
CA VAL A 285 23.72 11.49 36.22
C VAL A 285 22.58 12.48 36.45
N GLY A 286 22.68 13.36 37.46
CA GLY A 286 21.64 14.34 37.71
C GLY A 286 21.52 15.36 36.58
N ARG A 287 22.66 15.85 36.04
CA ARG A 287 22.68 16.71 34.84
C ARG A 287 22.15 15.95 33.64
N HIS A 288 22.67 14.75 33.39
CA HIS A 288 22.27 13.95 32.24
C HIS A 288 20.77 13.62 32.25
N PHE A 289 20.20 13.36 33.43
CA PHE A 289 18.77 13.13 33.60
C PHE A 289 17.95 14.38 33.35
N LYS A 290 18.35 15.54 33.90
CA LYS A 290 17.62 16.78 33.68
C LYS A 290 17.63 17.17 32.20
N ASP A 291 18.77 17.04 31.54
CA ASP A 291 18.91 17.29 30.10
C ASP A 291 18.05 16.32 29.27
N TRP A 292 17.91 15.06 29.70
CA TRP A 292 17.06 14.07 29.05
C TRP A 292 15.56 14.34 29.28
N LEU A 293 15.19 14.79 30.47
CA LEU A 293 13.81 15.17 30.82
C LEU A 293 13.33 16.39 30.04
N ASP A 294 14.22 17.39 29.85
CA ASP A 294 13.92 18.64 29.15
C ASP A 294 13.82 18.47 27.64
N ARG A 295 14.31 17.36 27.08
CA ARG A 295 14.04 17.01 25.68
C ARG A 295 12.57 16.65 25.54
N PRO A 296 11.88 17.11 24.48
CA PRO A 296 10.53 16.65 24.20
C PRO A 296 10.54 15.11 24.05
N PRO A 297 9.50 14.40 24.51
CA PRO A 297 9.35 12.98 24.21
C PRO A 297 9.41 12.78 22.70
N ALA A 298 9.95 11.63 22.26
CA ALA A 298 10.07 11.33 20.83
C ALA A 298 8.70 11.53 20.16
N PRO A 299 8.62 12.27 19.05
CA PRO A 299 7.35 12.46 18.37
C PRO A 299 6.80 11.07 17.99
N PRO A 300 5.50 10.80 18.22
CA PRO A 300 4.93 9.51 17.89
C PRO A 300 5.11 9.22 16.41
N ALA A 301 5.20 7.93 16.08
CA ALA A 301 5.44 7.50 14.71
C ALA A 301 4.32 7.99 13.79
N THR A 302 4.67 8.82 12.81
CA THR A 302 3.77 9.22 11.72
C THR A 302 3.92 8.24 10.57
N VAL A 303 2.80 7.64 10.18
CA VAL A 303 2.67 6.79 9.00
C VAL A 303 1.91 7.58 7.94
N GLN A 304 2.27 7.42 6.67
CA GLN A 304 1.56 7.98 5.52
C GLN A 304 1.22 6.85 4.56
N ILE A 305 0.04 6.93 3.94
CA ILE A 305 -0.34 6.07 2.81
C ILE A 305 -0.04 6.87 1.55
N ARG A 306 0.91 6.43 0.71
CA ARG A 306 1.39 7.24 -0.43
C ARG A 306 0.77 6.88 -1.78
N ALA A 307 0.52 5.60 -2.01
CA ALA A 307 0.02 5.12 -3.29
C ALA A 307 -0.91 3.93 -3.05
N ILE A 308 -2.01 3.92 -3.79
CA ILE A 308 -2.95 2.82 -3.91
C ILE A 308 -3.00 2.48 -5.40
N GLU A 309 -2.31 1.43 -5.81
CA GLU A 309 -2.24 0.98 -7.20
C GLU A 309 -3.13 -0.24 -7.41
N ARG A 310 -3.88 -0.28 -8.53
CA ARG A 310 -4.72 -1.42 -8.88
C ARG A 310 -3.98 -2.35 -9.82
N THR A 311 -3.89 -3.63 -9.45
CA THR A 311 -3.48 -4.73 -10.33
C THR A 311 -4.69 -5.60 -10.71
N ALA A 312 -4.48 -6.63 -11.52
CA ALA A 312 -5.55 -7.56 -11.90
C ALA A 312 -6.12 -8.33 -10.70
N ALA A 313 -5.33 -8.52 -9.63
CA ALA A 313 -5.69 -9.32 -8.47
C ALA A 313 -5.86 -8.52 -7.17
N ASN A 314 -5.16 -7.38 -7.02
CA ASN A 314 -5.10 -6.64 -5.75
C ASN A 314 -5.23 -5.12 -5.93
N PHE A 315 -5.55 -4.44 -4.83
CA PHE A 315 -5.16 -3.05 -4.58
C PHE A 315 -3.91 -3.05 -3.70
N ASP A 316 -2.79 -2.57 -4.24
CA ASP A 316 -1.51 -2.53 -3.56
C ASP A 316 -1.29 -1.15 -2.93
N LEU A 317 -1.09 -1.12 -1.61
CA LEU A 317 -0.85 0.08 -0.82
C LEU A 317 0.59 0.13 -0.39
N LYS A 318 1.17 1.33 -0.49
CA LYS A 318 2.50 1.62 0.03
C LYS A 318 2.40 2.47 1.30
N LEU A 319 2.75 1.88 2.43
CA LEU A 319 2.94 2.61 3.68
C LEU A 319 4.34 3.20 3.70
N VAL A 320 4.43 4.50 4.03
CA VAL A 320 5.69 5.19 4.22
C VAL A 320 5.78 5.71 5.64
N VAL A 321 6.83 5.31 6.36
CA VAL A 321 7.09 5.75 7.72
C VAL A 321 8.07 6.92 7.67
N THR A 322 7.58 8.12 7.96
CA THR A 322 8.34 9.36 7.85
C THR A 322 8.94 9.82 9.18
N SER A 323 8.77 9.05 10.25
CA SER A 323 9.20 9.41 11.61
C SER A 323 10.55 8.82 12.00
N ASP A 324 11.33 9.58 12.76
CA ASP A 324 12.55 9.13 13.44
C ASP A 324 12.28 7.98 14.44
N SER A 325 11.02 7.82 14.87
CA SER A 325 10.55 6.75 15.75
C SER A 325 10.26 5.42 15.02
N ARG A 326 10.65 5.26 13.75
CA ARG A 326 10.46 4.02 12.97
C ARG A 326 11.06 2.77 13.63
N GLU A 327 12.16 2.94 14.36
CA GLU A 327 12.82 1.89 15.17
C GLU A 327 11.91 1.30 16.26
N SER A 328 10.83 2.02 16.62
CA SER A 328 9.87 1.55 17.61
C SER A 328 8.79 0.63 17.03
N ILE A 329 8.58 0.63 15.71
CA ILE A 329 7.55 -0.17 15.04
C ILE A 329 8.10 -1.55 14.72
N LYS A 330 7.36 -2.60 15.07
CA LYS A 330 7.66 -3.99 14.68
C LYS A 330 6.78 -4.46 13.53
N GLU A 331 5.49 -4.11 13.58
CA GLU A 331 4.49 -4.62 12.67
C GLU A 331 3.28 -3.67 12.61
N PHE A 332 2.58 -3.67 11.48
CA PHE A 332 1.35 -2.93 11.28
C PHE A 332 0.12 -3.82 11.43
N LEU A 333 -0.92 -3.25 12.02
CA LEU A 333 -2.29 -3.74 11.92
C LEU A 333 -3.01 -2.87 10.89
N VAL A 334 -3.51 -3.52 9.84
CA VAL A 334 -4.23 -2.85 8.76
C VAL A 334 -5.67 -3.36 8.77
N GLU A 335 -6.61 -2.43 8.75
CA GLU A 335 -8.03 -2.76 8.59
C GLU A 335 -8.60 -1.99 7.41
N VAL A 336 -9.37 -2.70 6.59
CA VAL A 336 -10.15 -2.15 5.47
C VAL A 336 -11.61 -2.30 5.83
N LYS A 337 -12.33 -1.19 5.86
CA LYS A 337 -13.75 -1.13 6.21
C LYS A 337 -14.53 -0.57 5.05
N ASP A 338 -15.73 -1.09 4.85
CA ASP A 338 -16.72 -0.42 4.02
C ASP A 338 -17.02 0.96 4.62
N LYS A 339 -17.01 2.02 3.81
CA LYS A 339 -17.16 3.38 4.32
C LYS A 339 -18.59 3.70 4.77
N GLU A 340 -19.60 3.12 4.12
CA GLU A 340 -21.01 3.39 4.44
C GLU A 340 -21.42 2.64 5.71
N ASP A 341 -21.10 1.35 5.78
CA ASP A 341 -21.56 0.48 6.87
C ASP A 341 -20.54 0.38 8.02
N ASN A 342 -19.32 0.89 7.84
CA ASN A 342 -18.19 0.77 8.78
C ASN A 342 -17.86 -0.68 9.16
N VAL A 343 -18.22 -1.64 8.30
CA VAL A 343 -18.01 -3.07 8.50
C VAL A 343 -16.62 -3.44 8.02
N LYS A 344 -15.89 -4.21 8.83
CA LYS A 344 -14.57 -4.76 8.47
C LYS A 344 -14.71 -5.77 7.32
N VAL A 345 -14.11 -5.44 6.18
CA VAL A 345 -14.17 -6.25 4.95
C VAL A 345 -12.89 -7.05 4.76
N PHE A 346 -11.74 -6.46 5.09
CA PHE A 346 -10.45 -7.12 4.99
C PHE A 346 -9.49 -6.67 6.09
N SER A 347 -8.64 -7.58 6.53
CA SER A 347 -7.50 -7.28 7.39
C SER A 347 -6.47 -8.39 7.20
N PRO A 348 -5.28 -8.05 6.68
CA PRO A 348 -4.22 -9.02 6.53
C PRO A 348 -3.71 -9.45 7.93
N PRO A 349 -2.97 -10.56 8.00
CA PRO A 349 -2.11 -10.82 9.16
C PRO A 349 -1.21 -9.62 9.48
N LEU A 350 -0.72 -9.55 10.71
CA LEU A 350 0.20 -8.50 11.15
C LEU A 350 1.35 -8.36 10.14
N VAL A 351 1.49 -7.16 9.58
CA VAL A 351 2.43 -6.87 8.49
C VAL A 351 3.77 -6.50 9.13
N PRO A 352 4.83 -7.33 9.04
CA PRO A 352 6.11 -7.00 9.65
C PRO A 352 6.70 -5.73 9.02
N PHE A 353 7.38 -4.93 9.82
CA PHE A 353 8.07 -3.73 9.37
C PHE A 353 9.56 -3.84 9.69
N ASP A 354 10.39 -3.59 8.70
CA ASP A 354 11.84 -3.45 8.86
C ASP A 354 12.19 -1.97 8.98
N PRO A 355 12.63 -1.47 10.14
CA PRO A 355 12.98 -0.06 10.33
C PRO A 355 14.10 0.45 9.41
N ALA A 356 14.93 -0.44 8.85
CA ALA A 356 15.94 -0.06 7.86
C ALA A 356 15.28 0.45 6.57
N ASN A 357 14.12 -0.11 6.22
CA ASN A 357 13.32 0.26 5.06
C ASN A 357 12.21 1.24 5.47
N GLN A 358 12.12 2.39 4.81
CA GLN A 358 11.09 3.39 5.13
C GLN A 358 9.71 3.03 4.59
N GLU A 359 9.60 1.92 3.86
CA GLU A 359 8.42 1.54 3.10
C GLU A 359 8.04 0.09 3.37
N THR A 360 6.73 -0.19 3.38
CA THR A 360 6.20 -1.56 3.33
C THR A 360 4.96 -1.60 2.45
N ASP A 361 4.83 -2.70 1.69
CA ASP A 361 3.71 -2.91 0.78
C ASP A 361 2.62 -3.77 1.43
N ILE A 362 1.36 -3.50 1.08
CA ILE A 362 0.18 -4.25 1.50
C ILE A 362 -0.68 -4.53 0.28
N SER A 363 -1.04 -5.79 0.06
CA SER A 363 -1.98 -6.16 -1.01
C SER A 363 -3.36 -6.46 -0.43
N ILE A 364 -4.38 -5.73 -0.91
CA ILE A 364 -5.79 -6.01 -0.63
C ILE A 364 -6.37 -6.83 -1.79
N PRO A 365 -6.77 -8.09 -1.58
CA PRO A 365 -7.35 -8.92 -2.63
C PRO A 365 -8.69 -8.36 -3.13
N ILE A 366 -8.83 -8.26 -4.46
CA ILE A 366 -10.04 -7.73 -5.10
C ILE A 366 -11.27 -8.61 -4.83
N ASP A 367 -11.10 -9.93 -4.62
CA ASP A 367 -12.19 -10.86 -4.29
C ASP A 367 -12.85 -10.59 -2.94
N LYS A 368 -12.23 -9.74 -2.10
CA LYS A 368 -12.81 -9.28 -0.84
C LYS A 368 -13.61 -7.99 -0.99
N LEU A 369 -13.57 -7.34 -2.15
CA LEU A 369 -14.18 -6.03 -2.38
C LEU A 369 -15.38 -6.14 -3.31
N THR A 370 -16.35 -5.25 -3.12
CA THR A 370 -17.53 -5.10 -3.96
C THR A 370 -17.32 -3.94 -4.93
N PRO A 371 -17.49 -4.15 -6.25
CA PRO A 371 -17.39 -3.05 -7.20
C PRO A 371 -18.41 -1.95 -6.93
N GLY A 372 -17.99 -0.69 -7.05
CA GLY A 372 -18.79 0.50 -6.82
C GLY A 372 -18.77 1.02 -5.37
N GLN A 373 -18.19 0.28 -4.43
CA GLN A 373 -18.09 0.71 -3.02
C GLN A 373 -16.82 1.52 -2.74
N GLU A 374 -16.91 2.39 -1.73
CA GLU A 374 -15.79 3.13 -1.17
C GLU A 374 -15.34 2.48 0.14
N TYR A 375 -14.02 2.34 0.31
CA TYR A 375 -13.40 1.70 1.45
C TYR A 375 -12.51 2.67 2.20
N VAL A 376 -12.49 2.56 3.52
CA VAL A 376 -11.57 3.25 4.42
C VAL A 376 -10.50 2.27 4.88
N VAL A 377 -9.25 2.67 4.75
CA VAL A 377 -8.09 1.94 5.27
C VAL A 377 -7.60 2.65 6.52
N THR A 378 -7.55 1.93 7.64
CA THR A 378 -6.95 2.42 8.88
C THR A 378 -5.70 1.61 9.20
N VAL A 379 -4.62 2.31 9.53
CA VAL A 379 -3.34 1.72 9.88
C VAL A 379 -3.01 2.03 11.33
N SER A 380 -2.79 0.98 12.10
CA SER A 380 -2.23 1.02 13.45
C SER A 380 -0.90 0.27 13.44
N ALA A 381 -0.09 0.45 14.48
CA ALA A 381 1.17 -0.29 14.61
C ALA A 381 1.35 -0.85 16.01
N ASN A 382 2.05 -1.97 16.11
CA ASN A 382 2.54 -2.51 17.36
C ASN A 382 4.04 -2.29 17.48
N ASP A 383 4.50 -2.04 18.70
CA ASP A 383 5.92 -1.98 19.00
C ASP A 383 6.55 -3.38 19.10
N ARG A 384 7.88 -3.43 19.27
CA ARG A 384 8.63 -4.69 19.45
C ARG A 384 8.15 -5.57 20.60
N PHE A 385 7.35 -5.04 21.51
CA PHE A 385 6.76 -5.76 22.65
C PHE A 385 5.29 -6.11 22.42
N GLY A 386 4.75 -5.90 21.21
CA GLY A 386 3.36 -6.19 20.85
C GLY A 386 2.35 -5.19 21.38
N ARG A 387 2.79 -4.00 21.83
CA ARG A 387 1.90 -2.94 22.35
C ARG A 387 1.50 -1.97 21.24
N SER A 388 0.22 -1.61 21.16
CA SER A 388 -0.25 -0.65 20.16
C SER A 388 0.36 0.74 20.38
N ILE A 389 0.79 1.36 19.29
CA ILE A 389 1.37 2.70 19.26
C ILE A 389 0.23 3.72 19.12
N ILE A 390 0.29 4.78 19.91
CA ILE A 390 -0.74 5.83 19.99
C ILE A 390 -0.37 6.98 19.05
N SER A 391 -1.35 7.53 18.33
CA SER A 391 -1.18 8.66 17.40
C SER A 391 -1.05 9.99 18.14
N ASN A 392 -0.36 10.95 17.52
CA ASN A 392 -0.11 12.27 18.10
C ASN A 392 -1.41 13.00 18.52
N GLY A 393 -1.47 13.48 19.76
CA GLY A 393 -2.41 14.52 20.20
C GLY A 393 -3.65 14.09 21.00
N THR A 394 -3.94 12.79 21.14
CA THR A 394 -5.00 12.31 22.04
C THR A 394 -4.55 11.01 22.71
N THR A 395 -4.81 10.85 24.00
CA THR A 395 -4.38 9.68 24.81
C THR A 395 -5.10 8.37 24.45
N GLU A 396 -5.90 8.34 23.38
CA GLU A 396 -6.85 7.24 23.11
C GLU A 396 -6.80 6.66 21.69
N SER A 397 -6.23 7.35 20.70
CA SER A 397 -6.24 6.85 19.30
C SER A 397 -5.00 6.02 18.97
N THR A 398 -5.19 4.77 18.54
CA THR A 398 -4.12 3.90 18.03
C THR A 398 -3.97 3.95 16.51
N ILE A 399 -4.78 4.77 15.82
CA ILE A 399 -4.76 4.89 14.35
C ILE A 399 -3.71 5.90 13.93
N LEU A 400 -2.65 5.44 13.28
CA LEU A 400 -1.50 6.24 12.85
C LEU A 400 -1.69 6.87 11.47
N ALA A 401 -2.49 6.25 10.60
CA ALA A 401 -2.86 6.77 9.30
C ALA A 401 -4.26 6.27 8.90
N THR A 402 -4.98 7.10 8.16
CA THR A 402 -6.25 6.76 7.53
C THR A 402 -6.23 7.27 6.09
N ASP A 403 -6.71 6.47 5.16
CA ASP A 403 -6.95 6.87 3.77
C ASP A 403 -8.19 6.14 3.22
N SER A 404 -8.66 6.51 2.04
CA SER A 404 -9.82 5.90 1.40
C SER A 404 -9.60 5.68 -0.07
N PHE A 405 -10.17 4.60 -0.61
CA PHE A 405 -10.18 4.31 -2.04
C PHE A 405 -11.52 3.76 -2.49
N THR A 406 -11.87 3.99 -3.75
CA THR A 406 -13.07 3.42 -4.37
C THR A 406 -12.67 2.22 -5.22
N TYR A 407 -13.36 1.09 -5.07
CA TYR A 407 -13.26 0.01 -6.05
C TYR A 407 -14.19 0.36 -7.23
N PRO A 408 -13.68 0.82 -8.39
CA PRO A 408 -14.56 1.21 -9.50
C PRO A 408 -15.39 0.01 -9.97
N LEU A 409 -16.65 0.28 -10.34
CA LEU A 409 -17.46 -0.69 -11.08
C LEU A 409 -16.65 -1.18 -12.31
N PRO A 410 -16.64 -2.49 -12.61
CA PRO A 410 -16.05 -2.95 -13.86
C PRO A 410 -16.70 -2.18 -15.01
N PRO A 411 -15.93 -1.77 -16.03
CA PRO A 411 -16.50 -1.04 -17.16
C PRO A 411 -17.58 -1.91 -17.79
N THR A 412 -18.83 -1.47 -17.69
CA THR A 412 -19.93 -2.18 -18.34
C THR A 412 -20.02 -1.76 -19.80
N ALA A 413 -20.31 -2.70 -20.68
CA ALA A 413 -20.60 -2.41 -22.07
C ALA A 413 -21.87 -3.15 -22.52
N THR A 414 -22.61 -2.53 -23.43
CA THR A 414 -23.64 -3.20 -24.23
C THR A 414 -23.34 -2.90 -25.69
N ILE A 415 -23.81 -3.74 -26.60
CA ILE A 415 -23.73 -3.42 -28.03
C ILE A 415 -25.11 -3.31 -28.65
N LEU A 416 -25.18 -2.55 -29.74
CA LEU A 416 -26.32 -2.52 -30.63
C LEU A 416 -25.83 -2.74 -32.06
N PHE A 417 -26.38 -3.77 -32.72
CA PHE A 417 -26.12 -3.99 -34.14
C PHE A 417 -26.88 -2.97 -34.97
N ASP A 418 -26.19 -2.33 -35.93
CA ASP A 418 -26.80 -1.38 -36.85
C ASP A 418 -27.79 -2.09 -37.80
N ALA A 419 -27.44 -3.30 -38.20
CA ALA A 419 -28.28 -4.24 -38.95
C ALA A 419 -27.85 -5.69 -38.69
N ARG A 420 -28.72 -6.64 -38.99
CA ARG A 420 -28.36 -8.08 -39.00
C ARG A 420 -27.29 -8.35 -40.05
N PRO A 421 -26.38 -9.32 -39.84
CA PRO A 421 -25.38 -9.69 -40.85
C PRO A 421 -25.99 -9.92 -42.23
N GLN A 422 -25.48 -9.22 -43.24
CA GLN A 422 -25.93 -9.31 -44.64
C GLN A 422 -24.81 -9.85 -45.52
N LEU A 423 -25.18 -10.64 -46.53
CA LEU A 423 -24.26 -11.13 -47.54
C LEU A 423 -23.71 -9.95 -48.37
N ASP A 424 -22.38 -9.88 -48.51
CA ASP A 424 -21.72 -8.86 -49.32
C ASP A 424 -22.02 -9.04 -50.83
N SER A 425 -21.71 -8.01 -51.63
CA SER A 425 -21.96 -8.03 -53.08
C SER A 425 -21.19 -9.12 -53.83
N THR A 426 -20.16 -9.69 -53.22
CA THR A 426 -19.35 -10.78 -53.79
C THR A 426 -19.93 -12.16 -53.50
N GLY A 427 -20.87 -12.26 -52.55
CA GLY A 427 -21.43 -13.52 -52.07
C GLY A 427 -20.47 -14.34 -51.21
N LYS A 428 -19.33 -13.78 -50.78
CA LYS A 428 -18.28 -14.51 -50.07
C LYS A 428 -18.31 -14.32 -48.56
N ASN A 429 -18.81 -13.19 -48.06
CA ASN A 429 -18.86 -12.93 -46.64
C ASN A 429 -20.19 -12.33 -46.21
N PHE A 430 -20.59 -12.62 -44.98
CA PHE A 430 -21.57 -11.82 -44.25
C PHE A 430 -20.86 -10.69 -43.52
N THR A 431 -21.39 -9.48 -43.59
CA THR A 431 -20.86 -8.32 -42.88
C THR A 431 -21.93 -7.66 -42.01
N ALA A 432 -21.52 -7.15 -40.85
CA ALA A 432 -22.38 -6.35 -39.98
C ALA A 432 -21.53 -5.31 -39.24
N ASN A 433 -22.17 -4.22 -38.84
CA ASN A 433 -21.58 -3.24 -37.93
C ASN A 433 -22.37 -3.25 -36.62
N PHE A 434 -21.67 -2.98 -35.52
CA PHE A 434 -22.31 -2.68 -34.24
C PHE A 434 -21.55 -1.59 -33.51
N THR A 435 -22.27 -0.89 -32.63
CA THR A 435 -21.71 0.17 -31.79
C THR A 435 -21.63 -0.30 -30.34
N ILE A 436 -20.47 -0.08 -29.71
CA ILE A 436 -20.27 -0.38 -28.29
C ILE A 436 -20.67 0.82 -27.43
N ASN A 437 -21.68 0.63 -26.58
CA ASN A 437 -22.10 1.61 -25.60
C ASN A 437 -21.45 1.33 -24.24
N THR A 438 -20.47 2.16 -23.89
CA THR A 438 -19.75 2.12 -22.61
C THR A 438 -19.28 3.53 -22.22
N THR A 439 -19.20 3.79 -20.92
CA THR A 439 -18.65 5.03 -20.35
C THR A 439 -17.11 5.04 -20.33
N SER A 440 -16.47 3.89 -20.52
CA SER A 440 -15.02 3.71 -20.39
C SER A 440 -14.39 3.01 -21.61
N PRO A 441 -14.56 3.52 -22.85
CA PRO A 441 -14.12 2.83 -24.07
C PRO A 441 -12.60 2.62 -24.14
N GLN A 442 -11.80 3.44 -23.46
CA GLN A 442 -10.33 3.36 -23.44
C GLN A 442 -9.79 2.10 -22.72
N THR A 443 -10.65 1.40 -21.98
CA THR A 443 -10.29 0.19 -21.22
C THR A 443 -10.33 -1.08 -22.07
N ILE A 444 -11.13 -1.08 -23.14
CA ILE A 444 -11.32 -2.20 -24.06
C ILE A 444 -10.13 -2.30 -25.01
N GLU A 445 -9.53 -3.48 -25.13
CA GLU A 445 -8.41 -3.76 -26.03
C GLU A 445 -8.87 -4.50 -27.29
N LYS A 446 -9.65 -5.57 -27.11
CA LYS A 446 -10.04 -6.47 -28.20
C LYS A 446 -11.46 -6.98 -28.06
N ILE A 447 -12.05 -7.27 -29.21
CA ILE A 447 -13.39 -7.81 -29.40
C ILE A 447 -13.28 -9.25 -29.86
N LEU A 448 -14.06 -10.12 -29.25
CA LEU A 448 -14.20 -11.53 -29.61
C LEU A 448 -15.59 -11.73 -30.20
N VAL A 449 -15.65 -12.37 -31.36
CA VAL A 449 -16.89 -12.60 -32.09
C VAL A 449 -17.02 -14.10 -32.31
N ASP A 450 -18.00 -14.69 -31.63
CA ASP A 450 -18.32 -16.10 -31.78
C ASP A 450 -19.57 -16.22 -32.66
N VAL A 451 -19.54 -17.16 -33.61
CA VAL A 451 -20.67 -17.44 -34.49
C VAL A 451 -21.07 -18.88 -34.24
N VAL A 452 -22.26 -19.08 -33.70
CA VAL A 452 -22.78 -20.40 -33.32
C VAL A 452 -23.99 -20.76 -34.19
N ASP A 453 -24.13 -22.05 -34.51
CA ASP A 453 -25.30 -22.57 -35.24
C ASP A 453 -26.53 -22.71 -34.32
N ASP A 454 -27.62 -23.26 -34.87
CA ASP A 454 -28.87 -23.54 -34.16
C ASP A 454 -28.76 -24.61 -33.05
N LYS A 455 -27.57 -25.19 -32.85
CA LYS A 455 -27.24 -26.15 -31.79
C LYS A 455 -26.13 -25.62 -30.87
N ASP A 456 -25.90 -24.31 -30.89
CA ASP A 456 -24.84 -23.62 -30.13
C ASP A 456 -23.42 -24.11 -30.45
N GLN A 457 -23.19 -24.71 -31.64
CA GLN A 457 -21.86 -25.14 -32.07
C GLN A 457 -21.14 -24.01 -32.81
N PRO A 458 -19.94 -23.61 -32.36
CA PRO A 458 -19.19 -22.54 -33.00
C PRO A 458 -18.69 -22.95 -34.38
N ILE A 459 -18.58 -21.98 -35.29
CA ILE A 459 -17.91 -22.18 -36.57
C ILE A 459 -16.42 -22.52 -36.35
N SER A 460 -15.87 -23.38 -37.20
CA SER A 460 -14.47 -23.80 -37.14
C SER A 460 -13.75 -23.46 -38.45
N PRO A 461 -12.61 -22.76 -38.41
CA PRO A 461 -11.94 -22.20 -37.23
C PRO A 461 -12.61 -20.92 -36.70
N PRO A 462 -12.40 -20.56 -35.40
CA PRO A 462 -12.89 -19.32 -34.80
C PRO A 462 -12.46 -18.07 -35.57
N LEU A 463 -13.23 -16.98 -35.43
CA LEU A 463 -12.84 -15.69 -35.97
C LEU A 463 -11.66 -15.10 -35.17
N ALA A 464 -10.78 -14.36 -35.85
CA ALA A 464 -9.68 -13.69 -35.19
C ALA A 464 -10.21 -12.53 -34.30
N PRO A 465 -9.59 -12.27 -33.14
CA PRO A 465 -9.92 -11.09 -32.34
C PRO A 465 -9.76 -9.80 -33.13
N ILE A 466 -10.68 -8.85 -32.93
CA ILE A 466 -10.69 -7.55 -33.60
C ILE A 466 -10.18 -6.49 -32.62
N GLY A 467 -9.22 -5.66 -33.01
CA GLY A 467 -8.78 -4.52 -32.20
C GLY A 467 -9.89 -3.46 -32.09
N PHE A 468 -10.03 -2.84 -30.91
CA PHE A 468 -11.05 -1.82 -30.69
C PHE A 468 -10.46 -0.40 -30.79
N ASP A 469 -11.10 0.48 -31.57
CA ASP A 469 -10.80 1.92 -31.58
C ASP A 469 -11.79 2.66 -30.66
N PRO A 470 -11.32 3.19 -29.51
CA PRO A 470 -12.16 3.91 -28.55
C PRO A 470 -12.82 5.17 -29.11
N LYS A 471 -12.29 5.75 -30.20
CA LYS A 471 -12.82 6.98 -30.80
C LYS A 471 -14.05 6.71 -31.67
N SER A 472 -14.02 5.66 -32.48
CA SER A 472 -15.13 5.33 -33.40
C SER A 472 -16.26 4.59 -32.68
N LYS A 473 -15.95 3.80 -31.65
CA LYS A 473 -16.85 2.87 -30.94
C LYS A 473 -17.58 1.84 -31.82
N THR A 474 -17.34 1.87 -33.13
CA THR A 474 -18.04 1.10 -34.14
C THR A 474 -17.10 0.01 -34.64
N VAL A 475 -17.61 -1.22 -34.69
CA VAL A 475 -16.83 -2.39 -35.09
C VAL A 475 -17.54 -3.09 -36.24
N GLN A 476 -16.80 -3.34 -37.31
CA GLN A 476 -17.27 -4.15 -38.44
C GLN A 476 -16.83 -5.60 -38.26
N ILE A 477 -17.75 -6.53 -38.46
CA ILE A 477 -17.47 -7.98 -38.48
C ILE A 477 -17.60 -8.52 -39.90
N THR A 478 -16.79 -9.54 -40.20
CA THR A 478 -16.80 -10.27 -41.48
C THR A 478 -16.81 -11.75 -41.18
N ILE A 479 -17.82 -12.47 -41.67
CA ILE A 479 -18.04 -13.90 -41.45
C ILE A 479 -17.96 -14.60 -42.82
N PRO A 480 -16.91 -15.39 -43.09
CA PRO A 480 -16.75 -16.05 -44.39
C PRO A 480 -17.80 -17.14 -44.63
N VAL A 481 -18.43 -17.12 -45.80
CA VAL A 481 -19.47 -18.07 -46.19
C VAL A 481 -18.94 -19.50 -46.26
N GLU A 482 -17.66 -19.72 -46.61
CA GLU A 482 -17.07 -21.06 -46.64
C GLU A 482 -17.04 -21.76 -45.26
N ARG A 483 -17.25 -21.01 -44.16
CA ARG A 483 -17.33 -21.54 -42.79
C ARG A 483 -18.76 -21.82 -42.34
N LEU A 484 -19.76 -21.52 -43.18
CA LEU A 484 -21.18 -21.64 -42.87
C LEU A 484 -21.80 -22.83 -43.62
N ARG A 485 -22.78 -23.45 -43.00
CA ARG A 485 -23.59 -24.51 -43.58
C ARG A 485 -24.83 -23.90 -44.24
N PRO A 486 -25.16 -24.28 -45.48
CA PRO A 486 -26.37 -23.81 -46.13
C PRO A 486 -27.62 -24.18 -45.33
N ASP A 487 -28.63 -23.33 -45.45
CA ASP A 487 -29.95 -23.47 -44.84
C ASP A 487 -29.93 -23.62 -43.31
N THR A 488 -28.92 -23.02 -42.68
CA THR A 488 -28.68 -23.05 -41.23
C THR A 488 -28.85 -21.65 -40.64
N LYS A 489 -29.46 -21.56 -39.44
CA LYS A 489 -29.53 -20.32 -38.66
C LYS A 489 -28.27 -20.18 -37.82
N TYR A 490 -27.81 -18.95 -37.70
CA TYR A 490 -26.61 -18.61 -36.93
C TYR A 490 -26.89 -17.43 -36.02
N THR A 491 -26.29 -17.47 -34.84
CA THR A 491 -26.26 -16.37 -33.89
C THR A 491 -24.83 -15.87 -33.75
N VAL A 492 -24.65 -14.56 -33.90
CA VAL A 492 -23.39 -13.88 -33.59
C VAL A 492 -23.44 -13.46 -32.13
N GLU A 493 -22.47 -13.88 -31.34
CA GLU A 493 -22.25 -13.43 -29.97
C GLU A 493 -21.01 -12.55 -29.89
N VAL A 494 -21.16 -11.36 -29.31
CA VAL A 494 -20.04 -10.42 -29.16
C VAL A 494 -19.61 -10.34 -27.70
N ARG A 495 -18.31 -10.53 -27.47
CA ARG A 495 -17.65 -10.37 -26.17
C ARG A 495 -16.52 -9.36 -26.32
N ALA A 496 -16.05 -8.77 -25.22
CA ALA A 496 -14.89 -7.88 -25.24
C ALA A 496 -13.95 -8.19 -24.07
N LYS A 497 -12.67 -7.86 -24.25
CA LYS A 497 -11.64 -7.95 -23.22
C LYS A 497 -10.92 -6.62 -23.03
N ASN A 498 -10.55 -6.35 -21.78
CA ASN A 498 -9.74 -5.21 -21.39
C ASN A 498 -8.25 -5.45 -21.65
N LYS A 499 -7.43 -4.41 -21.46
CA LYS A 499 -5.95 -4.47 -21.59
C LYS A 499 -5.25 -5.45 -20.63
N ASP A 500 -5.92 -5.82 -19.55
CA ASP A 500 -5.46 -6.84 -18.59
C ASP A 500 -5.97 -8.26 -18.94
N ASP A 501 -6.51 -8.44 -20.15
CA ASP A 501 -7.10 -9.68 -20.68
C ASP A 501 -8.37 -10.17 -19.95
N SER A 502 -8.93 -9.37 -19.04
CA SER A 502 -10.21 -9.66 -18.35
C SER A 502 -11.42 -9.40 -19.24
N PHE A 503 -12.52 -10.16 -19.04
CA PHE A 503 -13.78 -9.95 -19.78
C PHE A 503 -14.51 -8.68 -19.35
N VAL A 504 -15.12 -8.02 -20.32
CA VAL A 504 -16.07 -6.92 -20.13
C VAL A 504 -17.47 -7.50 -19.97
N PHE A 505 -18.24 -6.96 -19.04
CA PHE A 505 -19.59 -7.47 -18.71
C PHE A 505 -20.67 -6.43 -19.02
N THR A 506 -21.89 -6.90 -19.27
CA THR A 506 -23.09 -6.04 -19.30
C THR A 506 -23.48 -5.61 -17.88
N PRO A 507 -24.35 -4.59 -17.72
CA PRO A 507 -24.90 -4.22 -16.42
C PRO A 507 -25.59 -5.37 -15.66
N ASN A 508 -26.03 -6.42 -16.39
CA ASN A 508 -26.67 -7.61 -15.83
C ASN A 508 -25.70 -8.79 -15.64
N ASN A 509 -24.38 -8.53 -15.61
CA ASN A 509 -23.33 -9.52 -15.38
C ASN A 509 -23.21 -10.64 -16.44
N SER A 510 -23.54 -10.35 -17.69
CA SER A 510 -23.27 -11.25 -18.84
C SER A 510 -21.98 -10.83 -19.54
N ASN A 511 -21.12 -11.77 -19.92
CA ASN A 511 -19.96 -11.48 -20.77
C ASN A 511 -20.30 -11.41 -22.27
N ILE A 512 -21.53 -11.75 -22.65
CA ILE A 512 -22.09 -11.54 -23.98
C ILE A 512 -22.70 -10.13 -24.00
N LEU A 513 -22.06 -9.22 -24.72
CA LEU A 513 -22.45 -7.82 -24.78
C LEU A 513 -23.68 -7.56 -25.65
N GLY A 514 -23.98 -8.50 -26.54
CA GLY A 514 -25.16 -8.51 -27.40
C GLY A 514 -25.06 -9.60 -28.46
N THR A 515 -26.19 -9.91 -29.09
CA THR A 515 -26.30 -10.95 -30.11
C THR A 515 -27.03 -10.46 -31.36
N SER A 516 -26.82 -11.14 -32.48
CA SER A 516 -27.56 -10.89 -33.72
C SER A 516 -27.72 -12.17 -34.53
N ASP A 517 -28.95 -12.48 -34.89
CA ASP A 517 -29.28 -13.67 -35.66
C ASP A 517 -29.26 -13.38 -37.17
N PHE A 518 -28.76 -14.35 -37.93
CA PHE A 518 -28.86 -14.37 -39.38
C PHE A 518 -29.07 -15.79 -39.90
N SER A 519 -29.37 -15.93 -41.19
CA SER A 519 -29.57 -17.23 -41.81
C SER A 519 -28.82 -17.26 -43.12
N TYR A 520 -28.10 -18.35 -43.36
CA TYR A 520 -27.47 -18.60 -44.65
C TYR A 520 -28.35 -19.58 -45.41
N SER A 521 -28.86 -19.20 -46.59
CA SER A 521 -29.63 -20.10 -47.46
C SER A 521 -28.85 -20.39 -48.74
N SER A 522 -28.90 -21.64 -49.20
CA SER A 522 -28.30 -22.07 -50.47
C SER A 522 -28.87 -21.33 -51.69
N ALA A 523 -30.10 -20.81 -51.59
CA ALA A 523 -30.75 -20.01 -52.63
C ALA A 523 -30.20 -18.58 -52.76
N ALA A 524 -29.36 -18.13 -51.82
CA ALA A 524 -28.79 -16.77 -51.78
C ALA A 524 -27.46 -16.64 -52.54
N LEU A 525 -26.96 -17.71 -53.17
CA LEU A 525 -25.79 -17.61 -54.04
C LEU A 525 -26.15 -16.84 -55.32
N PRO A 526 -25.37 -15.80 -55.69
CA PRO A 526 -25.61 -15.07 -56.92
C PRO A 526 -25.49 -16.02 -58.13
N LYS A 527 -26.50 -16.01 -59.01
CA LYS A 527 -26.48 -16.77 -60.27
C LYS A 527 -25.40 -16.19 -61.19
N PRO A 528 -24.71 -17.01 -62.01
CA PRO A 528 -23.65 -16.51 -62.89
C PRO A 528 -24.21 -15.56 -63.96
N VAL A 529 -23.53 -14.42 -64.19
CA VAL A 529 -23.81 -13.52 -65.32
C VAL A 529 -23.22 -14.15 -66.58
N THR A 530 -24.00 -14.24 -67.65
CA THR A 530 -23.54 -14.79 -68.94
C THR A 530 -23.52 -13.70 -70.01
N ILE A 531 -22.42 -13.62 -70.78
CA ILE A 531 -22.30 -12.70 -71.92
C ILE A 531 -22.37 -13.51 -73.23
N LYS A 532 -23.22 -13.08 -74.17
CA LYS A 532 -23.26 -13.61 -75.54
C LYS A 532 -22.85 -12.52 -76.53
N LEU A 533 -21.96 -12.86 -77.47
CA LEU A 533 -21.53 -11.93 -78.52
C LEU A 533 -22.18 -12.31 -79.85
N ARG A 534 -22.66 -11.32 -80.58
CA ARG A 534 -23.10 -11.44 -81.97
C ARG A 534 -22.29 -10.47 -82.84
N ILE A 535 -21.38 -11.04 -83.61
CA ILE A 535 -20.48 -10.30 -84.51
C ILE A 535 -21.13 -10.21 -85.89
N THR A 536 -21.15 -9.02 -86.48
CA THR A 536 -21.77 -8.79 -87.80
C THR A 536 -20.72 -8.46 -88.86
N GLN A 537 -21.14 -8.06 -90.06
CA GLN A 537 -20.22 -7.63 -91.12
C GLN A 537 -19.57 -6.30 -90.76
N GLN A 538 -18.32 -6.09 -91.20
CA GLN A 538 -17.69 -4.78 -91.09
C GLN A 538 -18.52 -3.74 -91.84
N THR A 539 -18.55 -2.50 -91.35
CA THR A 539 -19.28 -1.40 -91.97
C THR A 539 -18.45 -0.11 -91.91
N LYS A 540 -18.88 0.93 -92.60
CA LYS A 540 -18.27 2.26 -92.53
C LYS A 540 -19.19 3.20 -91.76
N ASP A 541 -18.61 4.07 -90.94
CA ASP A 541 -19.36 5.15 -90.30
C ASP A 541 -19.69 6.27 -91.30
N ALA A 542 -20.43 7.30 -90.84
CA ALA A 542 -20.82 8.45 -91.65
C ALA A 542 -19.62 9.26 -92.21
N THR A 543 -18.41 9.03 -91.69
CA THR A 543 -17.16 9.65 -92.15
C THR A 543 -16.34 8.75 -93.08
N GLY A 544 -16.81 7.52 -93.34
CA GLY A 544 -16.15 6.54 -94.19
C GLY A 544 -15.14 5.64 -93.48
N LYS A 545 -15.02 5.71 -92.15
CA LYS A 545 -14.07 4.90 -91.36
C LYS A 545 -14.63 3.51 -91.10
N LEU A 546 -13.80 2.49 -91.28
CA LEU A 546 -14.17 1.07 -91.15
C LEU A 546 -14.23 0.64 -89.66
N PHE A 547 -15.27 -0.10 -89.30
CA PHE A 547 -15.39 -0.72 -87.98
C PHE A 547 -16.17 -2.03 -88.04
N LEU A 548 -15.99 -2.87 -87.02
CA LEU A 548 -16.73 -4.12 -86.80
C LEU A 548 -17.76 -3.92 -85.68
N PRO A 549 -19.07 -4.00 -85.95
CA PRO A 549 -20.09 -3.97 -84.93
C PRO A 549 -20.15 -5.31 -84.19
N VAL A 550 -20.07 -5.26 -82.86
CA VAL A 550 -20.21 -6.42 -81.98
C VAL A 550 -21.36 -6.15 -81.02
N TYR A 551 -22.46 -6.90 -81.16
CA TYR A 551 -23.58 -6.84 -80.21
C TYR A 551 -23.25 -7.71 -79.01
N VAL A 552 -23.41 -7.15 -77.82
CA VAL A 552 -23.14 -7.79 -76.53
C VAL A 552 -24.47 -7.89 -75.80
N GLU A 553 -24.92 -9.12 -75.54
CA GLU A 553 -26.08 -9.42 -74.72
C GLU A 553 -25.63 -9.91 -73.34
N VAL A 554 -26.03 -9.21 -72.29
CA VAL A 554 -25.69 -9.53 -70.90
C VAL A 554 -26.91 -10.10 -70.20
N GLN A 555 -26.85 -11.38 -69.86
CA GLN A 555 -27.87 -12.07 -69.09
C GLN A 555 -27.45 -12.10 -67.62
N ASP A 556 -28.02 -11.19 -66.81
CA ASP A 556 -27.85 -11.16 -65.36
C ASP A 556 -29.18 -11.55 -64.66
N PRO A 557 -29.33 -12.80 -64.20
CA PRO A 557 -30.56 -13.29 -63.60
C PRO A 557 -30.99 -12.54 -62.35
N ASP A 558 -30.03 -11.91 -61.66
CA ASP A 558 -30.24 -11.24 -60.37
C ASP A 558 -30.32 -9.72 -60.49
N LYS A 559 -30.30 -9.18 -61.72
CA LYS A 559 -30.46 -7.73 -62.03
C LYS A 559 -29.50 -6.82 -61.25
N ARG A 560 -28.26 -7.27 -61.01
CA ARG A 560 -27.21 -6.52 -60.30
C ARG A 560 -26.58 -5.44 -61.18
N LEU A 561 -26.64 -5.60 -62.49
CA LEU A 561 -26.18 -4.61 -63.47
C LEU A 561 -27.33 -3.67 -63.85
N ASP A 562 -27.14 -2.35 -63.70
CA ASP A 562 -28.02 -1.30 -64.25
C ASP A 562 -27.39 -0.72 -65.52
N PRO A 563 -27.92 -1.06 -66.71
CA PRO A 563 -27.34 -0.64 -67.98
C PRO A 563 -27.43 0.85 -68.26
N PHE A 564 -28.32 1.58 -67.59
CA PHE A 564 -28.53 3.01 -67.81
C PHE A 564 -27.72 3.90 -66.87
N ARG A 565 -27.08 3.34 -65.83
CA ARG A 565 -26.35 4.11 -64.80
C ARG A 565 -24.87 3.77 -64.63
N GLY A 566 -24.26 2.88 -65.41
CA GLY A 566 -22.83 2.60 -65.19
C GLY A 566 -22.12 1.53 -66.02
N PHE A 567 -22.19 1.57 -67.35
CA PHE A 567 -21.08 1.03 -68.14
C PHE A 567 -20.11 2.17 -68.46
N VAL A 568 -18.89 2.11 -67.91
CA VAL A 568 -17.96 3.24 -68.04
C VAL A 568 -17.04 3.06 -69.24
N LYS A 569 -16.55 1.83 -69.52
CA LYS A 569 -15.74 1.48 -70.70
C LYS A 569 -15.81 -0.01 -71.05
N CYS A 570 -15.70 -0.34 -72.33
CA CYS A 570 -15.52 -1.71 -72.81
C CYS A 570 -14.05 -1.90 -73.23
N GLN A 571 -13.46 -3.07 -72.98
CA GLN A 571 -12.18 -3.43 -73.56
C GLN A 571 -12.36 -4.63 -74.48
N VAL A 572 -11.97 -4.47 -75.74
CA VAL A 572 -12.07 -5.53 -76.75
C VAL A 572 -10.68 -5.98 -77.12
N THR A 573 -10.47 -7.29 -77.09
CA THR A 573 -9.26 -7.94 -77.57
C THR A 573 -9.62 -8.84 -78.74
N LEU A 574 -8.93 -8.65 -79.87
CA LEU A 574 -9.05 -9.46 -81.07
C LEU A 574 -7.73 -10.20 -81.30
N GLN A 575 -7.84 -11.51 -81.48
CA GLN A 575 -6.72 -12.41 -81.68
C GLN A 575 -6.78 -13.10 -83.04
N ALA A 576 -5.62 -13.30 -83.64
CA ALA A 576 -5.41 -14.14 -84.80
C ALA A 576 -4.29 -15.13 -84.50
N ASN A 577 -4.51 -16.43 -84.75
CA ASN A 577 -3.54 -17.48 -84.42
C ASN A 577 -3.04 -17.41 -82.95
N ASN A 578 -3.94 -17.11 -82.01
CA ASN A 578 -3.66 -16.91 -80.57
C ASN A 578 -2.72 -15.74 -80.24
N VAL A 579 -2.55 -14.77 -81.14
CA VAL A 579 -1.79 -13.53 -80.90
C VAL A 579 -2.74 -12.33 -80.93
N ASP A 580 -2.65 -11.45 -79.93
CA ASP A 580 -3.40 -10.19 -79.89
C ASP A 580 -2.99 -9.30 -81.07
N ILE A 581 -3.92 -9.05 -82.00
CA ILE A 581 -3.69 -8.19 -83.16
C ILE A 581 -4.34 -6.81 -83.00
N LEU A 582 -5.33 -6.69 -82.11
CA LEU A 582 -5.99 -5.43 -81.81
C LEU A 582 -6.51 -5.46 -80.37
N LYS A 583 -6.14 -4.44 -79.58
CA LYS A 583 -6.69 -4.21 -78.24
C LYS A 583 -7.13 -2.77 -78.14
N VAL A 584 -8.43 -2.56 -77.97
CA VAL A 584 -9.05 -1.22 -78.03
C VAL A 584 -10.04 -1.05 -76.88
N GLN A 585 -10.23 0.20 -76.45
CA GLN A 585 -11.21 0.57 -75.43
C GLN A 585 -12.31 1.47 -76.01
N PRO A 586 -13.24 0.89 -76.80
CA PRO A 586 -14.38 1.63 -77.35
C PRO A 586 -15.42 1.96 -76.28
N ASP A 587 -16.23 2.99 -76.55
CA ASP A 587 -17.40 3.31 -75.74
C ASP A 587 -18.47 2.23 -75.94
N CYS A 588 -19.08 1.78 -74.84
CA CYS A 588 -20.22 0.87 -74.90
C CYS A 588 -21.47 1.73 -75.20
N SER A 589 -21.97 1.70 -76.44
CA SER A 589 -23.15 2.49 -76.81
C SER A 589 -24.41 1.65 -76.65
N SER A 590 -25.33 2.06 -75.77
CA SER A 590 -26.57 1.31 -75.50
C SER A 590 -27.56 1.43 -76.66
N ASP A 591 -28.19 0.31 -77.06
CA ASP A 591 -29.40 0.39 -77.89
C ASP A 591 -30.57 0.83 -77.00
N SER A 592 -31.20 1.97 -77.31
CA SER A 592 -32.21 2.63 -76.47
C SER A 592 -33.46 1.80 -76.12
N LYS A 593 -33.63 0.62 -76.72
CA LYS A 593 -34.84 -0.20 -76.56
C LYS A 593 -34.67 -1.43 -75.66
N ASP A 594 -33.45 -1.89 -75.39
CA ASP A 594 -33.20 -3.01 -74.46
C ASP A 594 -31.90 -2.78 -73.66
N PRO A 595 -31.99 -2.53 -72.34
CA PRO A 595 -30.82 -2.29 -71.50
C PRO A 595 -29.86 -3.49 -71.42
N SER A 596 -30.33 -4.71 -71.65
CA SER A 596 -29.49 -5.92 -71.59
C SER A 596 -28.64 -6.15 -72.85
N THR A 597 -28.80 -5.31 -73.87
CA THR A 597 -28.04 -5.38 -75.12
C THR A 597 -27.43 -4.03 -75.48
N PHE A 598 -26.13 -4.05 -75.79
CA PHE A 598 -25.43 -2.88 -76.33
C PHE A 598 -24.52 -3.31 -77.47
N PHE A 599 -24.05 -2.34 -78.25
CA PHE A 599 -23.10 -2.63 -79.33
C PHE A 599 -21.78 -1.91 -79.11
N VAL A 600 -20.72 -2.58 -79.53
CA VAL A 600 -19.35 -2.09 -79.45
C VAL A 600 -18.81 -1.98 -80.87
N ASN A 601 -18.38 -0.78 -81.25
CA ASN A 601 -17.79 -0.53 -82.56
C ASN A 601 -16.28 -0.68 -82.47
N VAL A 602 -15.76 -1.81 -82.95
CA VAL A 602 -14.32 -2.08 -82.96
C VAL A 602 -13.72 -1.40 -84.19
N PRO A 603 -12.91 -0.34 -84.05
CA PRO A 603 -12.32 0.36 -85.20
C PRO A 603 -11.35 -0.56 -85.93
N LEU A 604 -11.42 -0.58 -87.26
CA LEU A 604 -10.57 -1.39 -88.12
C LEU A 604 -9.80 -0.52 -89.11
N THR A 605 -8.64 -1.00 -89.54
CA THR A 605 -8.01 -0.57 -90.79
C THR A 605 -8.29 -1.60 -91.90
N PRO A 606 -8.16 -1.24 -93.19
CA PRO A 606 -8.42 -2.16 -94.30
C PRO A 606 -7.66 -3.49 -94.22
N ASP A 607 -6.49 -3.50 -93.57
CA ASP A 607 -5.62 -4.67 -93.43
C ASP A 607 -5.81 -5.44 -92.11
N THR A 608 -6.68 -4.99 -91.20
CA THR A 608 -6.85 -5.61 -89.87
C THR A 608 -7.45 -7.02 -89.97
N LEU A 609 -8.36 -7.25 -90.91
CA LEU A 609 -9.07 -8.52 -91.09
C LEU A 609 -8.87 -9.06 -92.51
N LYS A 610 -8.57 -10.35 -92.63
CA LYS A 610 -8.37 -11.05 -93.90
C LYS A 610 -9.51 -12.04 -94.17
N PRO A 611 -9.91 -12.23 -95.44
CA PRO A 611 -10.94 -13.20 -95.77
C PRO A 611 -10.45 -14.63 -95.45
N ASN A 612 -11.39 -15.50 -95.06
CA ASN A 612 -11.15 -16.93 -94.75
C ASN A 612 -10.21 -17.25 -93.56
N GLN A 613 -9.84 -16.26 -92.75
CA GLN A 613 -9.06 -16.46 -91.53
C GLN A 613 -9.96 -16.46 -90.27
N ASP A 614 -9.67 -17.34 -89.31
CA ASP A 614 -10.35 -17.39 -88.02
C ASP A 614 -9.76 -16.37 -87.04
N TYR A 615 -10.65 -15.65 -86.34
CA TYR A 615 -10.30 -14.69 -85.31
C TYR A 615 -11.05 -15.02 -84.03
N VAL A 616 -10.41 -14.77 -82.88
CA VAL A 616 -11.04 -14.89 -81.56
C VAL A 616 -11.27 -13.50 -81.00
N ILE A 617 -12.48 -13.20 -80.56
CA ILE A 617 -12.82 -11.94 -79.91
C ILE A 617 -13.23 -12.19 -78.47
N THR A 618 -12.74 -11.32 -77.58
CA THR A 618 -13.11 -11.29 -76.15
C THR A 618 -13.47 -9.86 -75.78
N VAL A 619 -14.54 -9.70 -75.00
CA VAL A 619 -15.04 -8.41 -74.52
C VAL A 619 -15.05 -8.41 -73.00
N ASP A 620 -14.30 -7.47 -72.41
CA ASP A 620 -14.30 -7.20 -70.98
C ASP A 620 -15.16 -5.97 -70.70
N ILE A 621 -16.11 -6.12 -69.77
CA ILE A 621 -16.96 -5.03 -69.30
C ILE A 621 -16.36 -4.48 -68.00
N LEU A 622 -15.99 -3.19 -68.02
CA LEU A 622 -15.43 -2.50 -66.86
C LEU A 622 -16.51 -1.65 -66.17
N THR A 623 -16.85 -2.01 -64.93
CA THR A 623 -17.83 -1.30 -64.11
C THR A 623 -17.17 -0.19 -63.25
N PRO A 624 -17.92 0.82 -62.75
CA PRO A 624 -17.38 1.82 -61.83
C PRO A 624 -16.77 1.20 -60.56
N ALA A 625 -15.87 1.93 -59.89
CA ALA A 625 -15.14 1.50 -58.69
C ALA A 625 -16.02 1.08 -57.49
N THR A 626 -17.32 1.37 -57.52
CA THR A 626 -18.28 1.00 -56.47
C THR A 626 -18.84 -0.42 -56.61
N SER A 627 -18.71 -1.08 -57.77
CA SER A 627 -19.29 -2.41 -58.00
C SER A 627 -18.27 -3.55 -58.16
N ASN A 628 -16.99 -3.28 -58.37
CA ASN A 628 -15.86 -4.25 -58.38
C ASN A 628 -16.13 -5.57 -59.15
N LEU A 629 -16.96 -5.56 -60.21
CA LEU A 629 -17.21 -6.73 -61.06
C LEU A 629 -16.43 -6.59 -62.38
N ASN A 630 -15.44 -7.45 -62.59
CA ASN A 630 -14.84 -7.65 -63.92
C ASN A 630 -15.56 -8.82 -64.59
N ILE A 631 -16.30 -8.54 -65.67
CA ILE A 631 -17.04 -9.57 -66.41
C ILE A 631 -16.43 -9.71 -67.80
N THR A 632 -15.87 -10.88 -68.06
CA THR A 632 -15.22 -11.22 -69.34
C THR A 632 -16.13 -12.16 -70.12
N SER A 633 -16.36 -11.86 -71.40
CA SER A 633 -17.04 -12.80 -72.28
C SER A 633 -16.18 -14.06 -72.45
N GLY A 634 -16.80 -15.22 -72.70
CA GLY A 634 -16.05 -16.35 -73.25
C GLY A 634 -15.40 -15.96 -74.59
N PRO A 635 -14.24 -16.55 -74.96
CA PRO A 635 -13.62 -16.31 -76.27
C PRO A 635 -14.55 -16.82 -77.38
N GLN A 636 -14.85 -15.98 -78.36
CA GLN A 636 -15.71 -16.36 -79.48
C GLN A 636 -14.93 -16.32 -80.80
N THR A 637 -14.91 -17.46 -81.49
CA THR A 637 -14.29 -17.57 -82.81
C THR A 637 -15.25 -17.11 -83.91
N PHE A 638 -14.77 -16.32 -84.87
CA PHE A 638 -15.54 -15.92 -86.05
C PHE A 638 -14.65 -15.76 -87.29
N LYS A 639 -15.29 -15.81 -88.47
CA LYS A 639 -14.68 -15.44 -89.76
C LYS A 639 -15.26 -14.12 -90.24
N PRO A 640 -14.45 -13.14 -90.67
CA PRO A 640 -14.93 -11.82 -91.00
C PRO A 640 -15.68 -11.82 -92.33
N ILE A 641 -16.85 -11.16 -92.35
CA ILE A 641 -17.57 -10.84 -93.58
C ILE A 641 -17.12 -9.44 -94.00
N LEU A 642 -16.33 -9.37 -95.07
CA LEU A 642 -15.76 -8.11 -95.55
C LEU A 642 -16.76 -7.36 -96.46
N LEU A 643 -16.87 -6.04 -96.29
CA LEU A 643 -17.55 -5.15 -97.25
C LEU A 643 -17.07 -5.39 -98.68
N ALA A 644 -18.01 -5.66 -99.59
CA ALA A 644 -17.73 -5.72 -101.02
C ALA A 644 -17.30 -4.33 -101.53
N PRO A 645 -16.34 -4.23 -102.47
CA PRO A 645 -16.01 -2.96 -103.10
C PRO A 645 -17.26 -2.40 -103.81
N PRO A 646 -17.48 -1.07 -103.81
CA PRO A 646 -18.70 -0.47 -104.34
C PRO A 646 -18.88 -0.81 -105.83
N GLY A 647 -20.05 -1.36 -106.17
CA GLY A 647 -20.45 -1.67 -107.53
C GLY A 647 -20.88 -0.42 -108.30
N PHE A 648 -20.67 -0.44 -109.61
CA PHE A 648 -20.83 0.67 -110.58
C PHE A 648 -22.19 1.43 -110.57
N PHE A 649 -23.23 0.93 -109.91
CA PHE A 649 -24.60 1.47 -109.99
C PHE A 649 -25.04 2.41 -108.85
N GLU A 650 -24.21 2.68 -107.82
CA GLU A 650 -24.56 3.68 -106.79
C GLU A 650 -24.37 5.16 -107.20
N SER A 651 -23.98 5.44 -108.45
CA SER A 651 -23.77 6.81 -108.94
C SER A 651 -24.98 7.47 -109.62
N VAL A 652 -26.15 6.81 -109.75
CA VAL A 652 -27.27 7.34 -110.56
C VAL A 652 -28.67 7.01 -110.00
N ILE A 653 -29.10 7.59 -108.86
CA ILE A 653 -30.53 7.90 -108.56
C ILE A 653 -30.62 9.14 -107.63
N GLN A 654 -31.32 10.20 -108.05
CA GLN A 654 -31.45 11.49 -107.34
C GLN A 654 -32.63 11.57 -106.33
N PRO A 655 -32.61 12.51 -105.36
CA PRO A 655 -33.43 12.50 -104.12
C PRO A 655 -34.92 12.91 -104.21
N ASN A 656 -35.45 13.22 -105.39
CA ASN A 656 -36.73 13.94 -105.51
C ASN A 656 -38.00 13.06 -105.34
N LEU A 657 -37.87 11.73 -105.23
CA LEU A 657 -39.02 10.83 -105.05
C LEU A 657 -39.43 10.66 -103.57
N ILE A 658 -38.49 10.85 -102.63
CA ILE A 658 -38.72 10.64 -101.18
C ILE A 658 -39.49 11.82 -100.57
N LEU A 659 -39.23 13.05 -101.04
CA LEU A 659 -39.86 14.27 -100.49
C LEU A 659 -41.38 14.32 -100.74
N ILE A 660 -41.85 13.76 -101.85
CA ILE A 660 -43.27 13.69 -102.24
C ILE A 660 -44.03 12.69 -101.36
N ILE A 661 -43.38 11.57 -101.00
CA ILE A 661 -43.98 10.54 -100.15
C ILE A 661 -44.09 11.01 -98.69
N THR A 662 -43.09 11.75 -98.19
CA THR A 662 -43.08 12.26 -96.82
C THR A 662 -44.08 13.39 -96.57
N THR A 663 -44.37 14.23 -97.56
CA THR A 663 -45.35 15.33 -97.43
C THR A 663 -46.79 14.81 -97.41
N PHE A 664 -47.09 13.76 -98.18
CA PHE A 664 -48.42 13.14 -98.19
C PHE A 664 -48.75 12.45 -96.85
N LEU A 665 -47.75 11.82 -96.23
CA LEU A 665 -47.91 11.13 -94.95
C LEU A 665 -48.12 12.10 -93.77
N ALA A 666 -47.47 13.27 -93.80
CA ALA A 666 -47.61 14.29 -92.75
C ALA A 666 -49.00 14.94 -92.71
N ILE A 667 -49.63 15.14 -93.87
CA ILE A 667 -50.98 15.71 -93.98
C ILE A 667 -52.03 14.74 -93.38
N LEU A 668 -51.86 13.44 -93.60
CA LEU A 668 -52.73 12.38 -93.04
C LEU A 668 -52.68 12.33 -91.51
N ILE A 669 -51.49 12.47 -90.92
CA ILE A 669 -51.29 12.47 -89.47
C ILE A 669 -51.87 13.74 -88.83
N PHE A 670 -51.81 14.89 -89.52
CA PHE A 670 -52.38 16.14 -89.03
C PHE A 670 -53.91 16.10 -88.90
N ILE A 671 -54.60 15.49 -89.87
CA ILE A 671 -56.06 15.32 -89.86
C ILE A 671 -56.50 14.38 -88.72
N ALA A 672 -55.77 13.27 -88.50
CA ALA A 672 -56.05 12.33 -87.42
C ALA A 672 -55.88 12.98 -86.02
N THR A 673 -54.93 13.90 -85.88
CA THR A 673 -54.64 14.58 -84.61
C THR A 673 -55.74 15.60 -84.25
N ILE A 674 -56.31 16.31 -85.23
CA ILE A 674 -57.44 17.23 -85.02
C ILE A 674 -58.70 16.50 -84.53
N LEU A 675 -58.97 15.30 -85.04
CA LEU A 675 -60.11 14.50 -84.61
C LEU A 675 -59.95 13.95 -83.19
N TYR A 676 -58.72 13.61 -82.78
CA TYR A 676 -58.43 13.07 -81.45
C TYR A 676 -58.58 14.11 -80.31
N PHE A 677 -58.28 15.38 -80.57
CA PHE A 677 -58.35 16.44 -79.55
C PHE A 677 -59.73 17.10 -79.38
N ARG A 678 -60.71 16.82 -80.25
CA ARG A 678 -62.06 17.44 -80.16
C ARG A 678 -62.95 16.83 -79.05
N ASN A 679 -62.62 15.65 -78.51
CA ASN A 679 -63.56 14.86 -77.69
C ASN A 679 -63.08 14.53 -76.26
N ARG A 680 -62.25 15.35 -75.61
CA ARG A 680 -61.94 15.17 -74.17
C ARG A 680 -62.69 16.16 -73.25
N PRO A 681 -63.52 15.71 -72.29
CA PRO A 681 -63.94 16.54 -71.16
C PRO A 681 -62.82 16.70 -70.11
N ARG A 682 -62.73 17.88 -69.49
CA ARG A 682 -61.66 18.29 -68.54
C ARG A 682 -62.16 18.50 -67.09
N LYS A 683 -61.29 18.07 -66.16
CA LYS A 683 -60.85 18.60 -64.84
C LYS A 683 -61.85 18.86 -63.69
N ARG A 684 -61.43 18.47 -62.47
CA ARG A 684 -61.04 19.42 -61.39
C ARG A 684 -60.24 18.78 -60.23
N GLU A 685 -59.24 19.54 -59.77
CA GLU A 685 -58.35 19.37 -58.61
C GLU A 685 -58.98 19.97 -57.34
N ILE A 686 -58.75 19.45 -56.11
CA ILE A 686 -58.56 20.22 -54.85
C ILE A 686 -57.77 19.39 -53.78
N PRO A 687 -57.27 19.92 -52.63
CA PRO A 687 -55.88 19.83 -52.16
C PRO A 687 -55.70 19.28 -50.70
N ALA A 688 -54.47 19.26 -50.16
CA ALA A 688 -54.11 19.04 -48.74
C ALA A 688 -54.58 20.24 -47.85
N PRO A 689 -54.64 20.25 -46.47
CA PRO A 689 -53.65 19.70 -45.48
C PRO A 689 -54.14 19.44 -43.98
N LEU A 690 -53.17 19.22 -43.05
CA LEU A 690 -53.09 19.51 -41.57
C LEU A 690 -53.47 18.45 -40.45
N PRO A 691 -52.90 18.59 -39.20
CA PRO A 691 -52.50 17.49 -38.28
C PRO A 691 -53.04 17.53 -36.80
N ASN A 692 -52.59 16.56 -35.98
CA ASN A 692 -52.69 16.36 -34.49
C ASN A 692 -54.06 15.90 -33.90
N PRO A 693 -54.20 15.34 -32.66
CA PRO A 693 -53.31 15.33 -31.48
C PRO A 693 -53.28 14.03 -30.60
N TYR A 694 -52.55 14.08 -29.47
CA TYR A 694 -52.57 13.18 -28.29
C TYR A 694 -53.89 13.21 -27.48
N SER A 695 -54.18 12.19 -26.65
CA SER A 695 -54.69 12.37 -25.25
C SER A 695 -54.71 11.09 -24.40
N GLU A 696 -54.37 11.25 -23.11
CA GLU A 696 -54.38 10.31 -21.96
C GLU A 696 -55.80 9.93 -21.46
N ALA A 697 -55.91 8.89 -20.60
CA ALA A 697 -56.75 8.94 -19.39
C ALA A 697 -56.47 7.80 -18.37
N THR A 698 -56.37 8.24 -17.12
CA THR A 698 -56.24 7.62 -15.77
C THR A 698 -57.29 6.58 -15.39
N MET A 699 -56.99 5.64 -14.46
CA MET A 699 -57.89 5.18 -13.37
C MET A 699 -57.15 4.40 -12.24
N ILE A 700 -57.82 4.34 -11.08
CA ILE A 700 -57.35 4.31 -9.68
C ILE A 700 -57.58 2.94 -8.98
N HIS A 701 -56.68 2.59 -8.03
CA HIS A 701 -56.76 1.70 -6.84
C HIS A 701 -57.42 0.29 -6.88
N ALA A 702 -56.72 -0.71 -6.30
CA ALA A 702 -57.27 -1.62 -5.27
C ALA A 702 -56.16 -2.38 -4.50
N ILE A 703 -56.27 -2.40 -3.16
CA ILE A 703 -55.48 -3.14 -2.16
C ILE A 703 -56.30 -4.37 -1.73
N VAL A 704 -55.72 -5.58 -1.64
CA VAL A 704 -56.00 -6.61 -0.58
C VAL A 704 -54.78 -7.58 -0.48
N PRO A 705 -54.37 -8.04 0.73
CA PRO A 705 -53.10 -8.73 0.97
C PRO A 705 -53.21 -10.26 1.17
N ARG A 706 -52.03 -10.88 1.41
CA ARG A 706 -51.73 -12.09 2.20
C ARG A 706 -51.44 -13.37 1.41
N VAL A 707 -50.27 -13.97 1.65
CA VAL A 707 -50.06 -15.26 2.38
C VAL A 707 -48.59 -15.67 2.24
N GLN A 708 -47.86 -15.68 3.36
CA GLN A 708 -46.68 -16.54 3.57
C GLN A 708 -47.16 -17.96 3.88
N PRO A 709 -46.34 -18.97 3.60
CA PRO A 709 -46.02 -19.92 4.66
C PRO A 709 -44.53 -20.02 4.97
N ALA A 710 -44.31 -20.44 6.21
CA ALA A 710 -43.07 -20.51 6.95
C ALA A 710 -42.08 -21.58 6.48
N GLY A 711 -40.82 -21.33 6.82
CA GLY A 711 -39.97 -22.32 7.47
C GLY A 711 -38.86 -22.90 6.61
N THR A 712 -37.60 -22.63 6.97
CA THR A 712 -36.76 -23.60 7.68
C THR A 712 -35.50 -22.88 8.19
N MET A 713 -35.25 -22.96 9.49
CA MET A 713 -34.00 -22.54 10.12
C MET A 713 -32.89 -23.54 9.76
N VAL A 714 -31.74 -23.04 9.32
CA VAL A 714 -30.48 -23.79 9.34
C VAL A 714 -29.45 -22.98 10.10
N GLN A 715 -28.88 -23.63 11.10
CA GLN A 715 -27.98 -23.10 12.12
C GLN A 715 -26.67 -22.57 11.52
N ASN A 716 -26.18 -21.47 12.09
CA ASN A 716 -24.77 -21.08 11.95
C ASN A 716 -23.89 -22.19 12.54
N PRO A 717 -22.87 -22.70 11.83
CA PRO A 717 -21.83 -23.48 12.47
C PRO A 717 -21.02 -22.54 13.38
N VAL A 718 -21.16 -22.75 14.69
CA VAL A 718 -20.22 -22.25 15.69
C VAL A 718 -18.85 -22.83 15.34
N VAL A 719 -17.93 -21.96 14.91
CA VAL A 719 -16.52 -22.31 14.77
C VAL A 719 -15.96 -22.62 16.17
N PRO A 720 -15.31 -23.76 16.42
CA PRO A 720 -14.81 -24.11 17.74
C PRO A 720 -13.74 -23.12 18.17
N ASN A 721 -14.01 -22.39 19.25
CA ASN A 721 -13.03 -21.53 19.89
C ASN A 721 -11.85 -22.42 20.34
N LYS A 722 -10.65 -22.16 19.82
CA LYS A 722 -9.43 -22.85 20.23
C LYS A 722 -9.22 -22.53 21.71
N LYS A 723 -9.56 -23.47 22.60
CA LYS A 723 -9.47 -23.33 24.06
C LYS A 723 -8.09 -22.83 24.48
N SER A 724 -7.97 -21.54 24.77
CA SER A 724 -6.84 -21.00 25.52
C SER A 724 -7.15 -21.21 26.99
N LEU A 725 -6.49 -22.16 27.66
CA LEU A 725 -6.56 -22.29 29.12
C LEU A 725 -6.10 -20.97 29.76
N GLN A 726 -7.01 -20.28 30.42
CA GLN A 726 -6.73 -19.06 31.18
C GLN A 726 -6.92 -19.33 32.68
N LEU A 727 -6.27 -18.55 33.53
CA LEU A 727 -6.45 -18.64 34.98
C LEU A 727 -6.95 -17.29 35.50
N ILE A 728 -8.09 -17.30 36.19
CA ILE A 728 -8.55 -16.13 36.95
C ILE A 728 -8.02 -16.26 38.37
N ILE A 729 -7.31 -15.25 38.84
CA ILE A 729 -6.85 -15.14 40.22
C ILE A 729 -7.70 -14.08 40.90
N ARG A 730 -8.40 -14.44 41.97
CA ARG A 730 -9.25 -13.54 42.76
C ARG A 730 -8.75 -13.44 44.19
N VAL A 731 -8.58 -12.23 44.72
CA VAL A 731 -8.32 -12.00 46.14
C VAL A 731 -9.66 -12.06 46.89
N ARG A 732 -9.80 -13.01 47.82
CA ARG A 732 -10.99 -13.18 48.66
C ARG A 732 -10.90 -12.40 49.96
N ARG A 733 -9.71 -12.38 50.58
CA ARG A 733 -9.44 -11.74 51.85
C ARG A 733 -8.00 -11.23 51.86
N THR A 734 -7.79 -10.05 52.41
CA THR A 734 -6.47 -9.43 52.64
C THR A 734 -6.66 -8.26 53.62
N PRO A 735 -5.64 -7.85 54.41
CA PRO A 735 -5.69 -6.66 55.25
C PRO A 735 -6.09 -5.38 54.50
N ASP A 736 -5.61 -5.22 53.27
CA ASP A 736 -5.98 -4.08 52.43
C ASP A 736 -7.23 -4.38 51.61
N GLN A 737 -8.39 -3.94 52.11
CA GLN A 737 -9.69 -4.18 51.49
C GLN A 737 -9.80 -3.62 50.05
N GLN A 738 -8.98 -2.63 49.67
CA GLN A 738 -8.98 -2.10 48.30
C GLN A 738 -8.43 -3.09 47.28
N GLN A 739 -7.77 -4.16 47.73
CA GLN A 739 -7.18 -5.19 46.88
C GLN A 739 -8.08 -6.40 46.61
N ILE A 740 -9.34 -6.37 47.04
CA ILE A 740 -10.32 -7.40 46.67
C ILE A 740 -10.63 -7.23 45.17
N ARG A 741 -9.80 -7.88 44.35
CA ARG A 741 -9.80 -7.77 42.89
C ARG A 741 -9.60 -9.13 42.24
N GLN A 742 -9.87 -9.21 40.95
CA GLN A 742 -9.57 -10.39 40.13
C GLN A 742 -8.81 -10.01 38.87
N GLU A 743 -7.96 -10.91 38.38
CA GLU A 743 -7.12 -10.69 37.20
C GLU A 743 -7.02 -11.99 36.40
N VAL A 744 -6.96 -11.87 35.06
CA VAL A 744 -6.95 -13.01 34.14
C VAL A 744 -5.54 -13.19 33.56
N PHE A 745 -5.01 -14.40 33.66
CA PHE A 745 -3.69 -14.76 33.17
C PHE A 745 -3.79 -15.80 32.05
N GLY A 746 -3.21 -15.48 30.90
CA GLY A 746 -3.06 -16.41 29.76
C GLY A 746 -1.62 -16.92 29.55
N ASN A 747 -0.64 -16.27 30.17
CA ASN A 747 0.78 -16.60 30.07
C ASN A 747 1.30 -17.12 31.42
N PHE A 748 2.10 -18.18 31.39
CA PHE A 748 2.64 -18.86 32.56
C PHE A 748 4.15 -19.04 32.41
N PRO A 749 4.94 -19.00 33.51
CA PRO A 749 4.51 -18.99 34.90
C PRO A 749 3.96 -17.64 35.40
N VAL A 750 3.10 -17.70 36.42
CA VAL A 750 2.62 -16.53 37.18
C VAL A 750 3.17 -16.59 38.60
N VAL A 751 3.93 -15.58 39.02
CA VAL A 751 4.45 -15.49 40.40
C VAL A 751 3.54 -14.61 41.25
N ILE A 752 3.13 -15.10 42.42
CA ILE A 752 2.28 -14.40 43.37
C ILE A 752 3.06 -14.10 44.64
N GLY A 753 3.01 -12.86 45.13
CA GLY A 753 3.70 -12.48 46.36
C GLY A 753 3.51 -11.03 46.77
N ARG A 754 4.18 -10.64 47.85
CA ARG A 754 4.14 -9.29 48.41
C ARG A 754 5.05 -8.33 47.66
N GLN A 755 4.63 -7.07 47.52
CA GLN A 755 5.58 -6.00 47.24
C GLN A 755 6.49 -5.79 48.45
N VAL A 756 7.75 -6.21 48.32
CA VAL A 756 8.77 -5.89 49.31
C VAL A 756 9.17 -4.44 49.03
N ASN A 757 9.17 -3.56 50.05
CA ASN A 757 9.50 -2.13 49.93
C ASN A 757 10.95 -1.82 49.51
N ASN A 758 11.62 -2.74 48.82
CA ASN A 758 12.89 -2.54 48.12
C ASN A 758 12.95 -3.30 46.79
N SER A 759 11.80 -3.72 46.27
CA SER A 759 11.64 -4.24 44.92
C SER A 759 10.60 -3.37 44.23
N TYR A 760 11.09 -2.36 43.51
CA TYR A 760 10.42 -1.93 42.29
C TYR A 760 10.08 -3.19 41.46
N PRO A 761 9.07 -3.16 40.57
CA PRO A 761 8.87 -4.27 39.67
C PRO A 761 10.21 -4.52 38.97
N VAL A 762 10.84 -5.66 39.31
CA VAL A 762 11.79 -6.32 38.41
C VAL A 762 11.11 -6.22 37.06
N VAL A 763 11.79 -5.55 36.12
CA VAL A 763 11.38 -5.44 34.73
C VAL A 763 10.76 -6.78 34.35
N VAL A 764 9.47 -6.76 34.02
CA VAL A 764 8.70 -7.95 33.65
C VAL A 764 9.43 -8.58 32.47
N GLY A 765 10.22 -9.62 32.77
CA GLY A 765 10.51 -10.67 31.82
C GLY A 765 9.18 -11.33 31.39
N PRO A 766 9.18 -12.26 30.43
CA PRO A 766 7.96 -12.80 29.80
C PRO A 766 6.94 -13.51 30.72
N ASN A 767 7.12 -13.49 32.03
CA ASN A 767 6.32 -14.17 33.04
C ASN A 767 5.39 -13.19 33.79
N GLY A 768 4.15 -13.59 34.05
CA GLY A 768 3.17 -12.77 34.78
C GLY A 768 3.52 -12.64 36.26
N LYS A 769 3.23 -11.49 36.89
CA LYS A 769 3.37 -11.29 38.35
C LYS A 769 2.07 -10.74 38.94
N PHE A 770 1.56 -11.39 40.00
CA PHE A 770 0.38 -10.93 40.74
C PHE A 770 0.79 -10.48 42.15
N VAL A 771 0.74 -9.16 42.36
CA VAL A 771 1.22 -8.55 43.60
C VAL A 771 0.08 -8.33 44.60
N ILE A 772 0.35 -8.60 45.88
CA ILE A 772 -0.51 -8.31 47.03
C ILE A 772 0.21 -7.29 47.94
N LEU A 773 -0.50 -6.24 48.35
CA LEU A 773 -0.03 -5.15 49.20
C LEU A 773 -0.65 -5.25 50.59
N GLY A 774 -0.04 -4.57 51.56
CA GLY A 774 -0.61 -4.40 52.90
C GLY A 774 -0.50 -5.61 53.85
N ASP A 775 -0.15 -6.82 53.38
CA ASP A 775 0.04 -7.98 54.26
C ASP A 775 1.53 -8.35 54.43
N PRO A 776 2.21 -7.88 55.49
CA PRO A 776 3.63 -8.17 55.70
C PRO A 776 3.95 -9.65 55.92
N LYS A 777 2.94 -10.50 56.17
CA LYS A 777 3.11 -11.95 56.36
C LYS A 777 3.26 -12.71 55.04
N ILE A 778 3.03 -12.08 53.89
CA ILE A 778 3.28 -12.70 52.60
C ILE A 778 4.75 -12.49 52.20
N SER A 779 5.44 -13.55 51.76
CA SER A 779 6.78 -13.48 51.18
C SER A 779 6.81 -12.74 49.83
N GLY A 780 7.95 -12.14 49.47
CA GLY A 780 8.08 -11.33 48.25
C GLY A 780 7.73 -12.07 46.96
N ASN A 781 8.23 -13.30 46.83
CA ASN A 781 7.74 -14.30 45.87
C ASN A 781 7.23 -15.47 46.72
N HIS A 782 5.91 -15.65 46.83
CA HIS A 782 5.30 -16.60 47.75
C HIS A 782 5.00 -17.93 47.07
N ILE A 783 4.29 -17.89 45.94
CA ILE A 783 3.96 -19.07 45.13
C ILE A 783 4.16 -18.78 43.64
N GLU A 784 4.32 -19.83 42.85
CA GLU A 784 4.37 -19.79 41.39
C GLU A 784 3.31 -20.72 40.80
N ILE A 785 2.57 -20.26 39.79
CA ILE A 785 1.64 -21.08 39.02
C ILE A 785 2.23 -21.39 37.65
N ARG A 786 2.34 -22.66 37.32
CA ARG A 786 2.78 -23.18 36.02
C ARG A 786 1.61 -23.81 35.28
N ARG A 787 1.71 -23.88 33.96
CA ARG A 787 0.83 -24.68 33.13
C ARG A 787 1.53 -26.00 32.78
N GLU A 788 0.84 -27.12 33.00
CA GLU A 788 1.24 -28.44 32.50
C GLU A 788 0.06 -29.07 31.75
N ALA A 789 0.17 -29.11 30.41
CA ALA A 789 -0.89 -29.57 29.50
C ALA A 789 -2.24 -28.84 29.75
N ASP A 790 -3.25 -29.59 30.21
CA ASP A 790 -4.61 -29.12 30.52
C ASP A 790 -4.82 -28.83 32.02
N ASN A 791 -3.76 -28.86 32.83
CA ASN A 791 -3.81 -28.58 34.27
C ASN A 791 -2.87 -27.41 34.65
N PHE A 792 -3.09 -26.88 35.85
CA PHE A 792 -2.18 -25.95 36.50
C PHE A 792 -1.42 -26.63 37.63
N ILE A 793 -0.20 -26.18 37.88
CA ILE A 793 0.60 -26.56 39.04
C ILE A 793 0.89 -25.32 39.85
N LEU A 794 0.55 -25.36 41.13
CA LEU A 794 1.01 -24.41 42.13
C LEU A 794 2.28 -24.95 42.79
N VAL A 795 3.29 -24.10 42.93
CA VAL A 795 4.54 -24.38 43.65
C VAL A 795 4.72 -23.35 44.76
N ASP A 796 4.94 -23.81 45.99
CA ASP A 796 5.36 -22.92 47.09
C ASP A 796 6.84 -22.53 46.90
N LEU A 797 7.15 -21.23 46.90
CA LEU A 797 8.51 -20.73 46.69
C LEU A 797 9.29 -20.61 48.01
N ASN A 798 9.20 -21.64 48.87
CA ASN A 798 9.76 -21.67 50.22
C ASN A 798 9.25 -20.52 51.10
N SER A 799 7.94 -20.32 51.10
CA SER A 799 7.33 -19.20 51.80
C SER A 799 7.59 -19.25 53.31
N THR A 800 7.66 -18.07 53.93
CA THR A 800 8.00 -17.95 55.35
C THR A 800 6.91 -18.56 56.24
N ASN A 801 5.65 -18.23 55.96
CA ASN A 801 4.47 -18.69 56.73
C ASN A 801 3.78 -19.93 56.14
N GLY A 802 4.29 -20.43 55.00
CA GLY A 802 3.71 -21.58 54.30
C GLY A 802 2.48 -21.24 53.47
N THR A 803 2.17 -22.13 52.54
CA THR A 803 0.99 -22.04 51.67
C THR A 803 -0.02 -23.12 52.07
N ILE A 804 -1.28 -22.73 52.30
CA ILE A 804 -2.38 -23.69 52.54
C ILE A 804 -3.24 -23.76 51.29
N VAL A 805 -3.48 -24.95 50.76
CA VAL A 805 -4.31 -25.17 49.57
C VAL A 805 -5.51 -26.03 49.94
N ASN A 806 -6.72 -25.49 49.75
CA ASN A 806 -7.99 -26.13 50.14
C ASN A 806 -8.01 -26.65 51.60
N GLY A 807 -7.38 -25.92 52.52
CA GLY A 807 -7.30 -26.27 53.94
C GLY A 807 -6.16 -27.23 54.31
N GLY A 808 -5.41 -27.77 53.35
CA GLY A 808 -4.21 -28.59 53.58
C GLY A 808 -2.92 -27.78 53.46
N MET A 809 -2.02 -27.89 54.45
CA MET A 809 -0.71 -27.24 54.40
C MET A 809 0.16 -27.91 53.32
N LEU A 810 0.68 -27.11 52.39
CA LEU A 810 1.65 -27.56 51.40
C LEU A 810 3.05 -27.55 52.05
N GLU A 811 3.83 -28.59 51.82
CA GLU A 811 5.25 -28.61 52.23
C GLU A 811 6.00 -27.42 51.60
N LYS A 812 7.02 -26.90 52.28
CA LYS A 812 7.83 -25.80 51.73
C LYS A 812 8.56 -26.28 50.47
N GLY A 813 8.44 -25.54 49.37
CA GLY A 813 8.93 -26.00 48.06
C GLY A 813 8.04 -27.07 47.40
N GLY A 814 6.97 -27.49 48.08
CA GLY A 814 6.01 -28.47 47.61
C GLY A 814 5.18 -27.95 46.44
N ARG A 815 4.56 -28.88 45.72
CA ARG A 815 3.73 -28.59 44.55
C ARG A 815 2.40 -29.33 44.59
N VAL A 816 1.37 -28.72 44.04
CA VAL A 816 0.04 -29.31 43.93
C VAL A 816 -0.59 -28.98 42.57
N SER A 817 -1.13 -30.00 41.91
CA SER A 817 -1.85 -29.84 40.65
C SER A 817 -3.31 -29.50 40.89
N PHE A 818 -3.88 -28.62 40.07
CA PHE A 818 -5.30 -28.24 40.14
C PHE A 818 -5.89 -27.95 38.75
N ASN A 819 -7.19 -28.22 38.62
CA ASN A 819 -7.98 -27.96 37.40
C ASN A 819 -9.43 -27.51 37.70
N LYS A 820 -9.71 -27.20 38.96
CA LYS A 820 -10.98 -26.66 39.47
C LYS A 820 -10.69 -25.44 40.34
N PRO A 821 -11.70 -24.59 40.63
CA PRO A 821 -11.56 -23.51 41.60
C PRO A 821 -10.89 -24.00 42.88
N THR A 822 -9.77 -23.37 43.23
CA THR A 822 -8.88 -23.78 44.32
C THR A 822 -8.63 -22.59 45.23
N VAL A 823 -8.87 -22.75 46.53
CA VAL A 823 -8.65 -21.69 47.51
C VAL A 823 -7.25 -21.84 48.09
N VAL A 824 -6.50 -20.75 48.14
CA VAL A 824 -5.11 -20.72 48.62
C VAL A 824 -4.97 -19.63 49.67
N GLU A 825 -4.42 -19.98 50.83
CA GLU A 825 -4.04 -19.03 51.87
C GLU A 825 -2.53 -18.81 51.82
N LEU A 826 -2.12 -17.55 51.64
CA LEU A 826 -0.72 -17.13 51.54
C LEU A 826 -0.17 -16.65 52.90
N GLY A 827 -0.84 -17.05 53.98
CA GLY A 827 -0.64 -16.54 55.34
C GLY A 827 -1.98 -16.32 56.06
N PRO A 828 -1.94 -15.92 57.34
CA PRO A 828 -3.15 -15.87 58.17
C PRO A 828 -4.18 -14.85 57.69
N ASN A 829 -3.75 -13.77 57.05
CA ASN A 829 -4.63 -12.64 56.72
C ASN A 829 -5.08 -12.62 55.26
N THR A 830 -4.43 -13.39 54.37
CA THR A 830 -4.66 -13.30 52.93
C THR A 830 -5.06 -14.64 52.31
N THR A 831 -6.21 -14.63 51.64
CA THR A 831 -6.78 -15.77 50.91
C THR A 831 -7.08 -15.37 49.48
N ILE A 832 -6.63 -16.17 48.53
CA ILE A 832 -6.93 -16.04 47.10
C ILE A 832 -7.70 -17.28 46.60
N GLU A 833 -8.36 -17.12 45.46
CA GLU A 833 -9.03 -18.19 44.73
C GLU A 833 -8.46 -18.24 43.30
N LEU A 834 -8.02 -19.43 42.92
CA LEU A 834 -7.48 -19.75 41.60
C LEU A 834 -8.56 -20.48 40.81
N ASN A 835 -9.03 -19.89 39.71
CA ASN A 835 -10.14 -20.43 38.93
C ASN A 835 -9.72 -20.71 37.48
N PRO A 836 -9.38 -21.98 37.16
CA PRO A 836 -9.10 -22.42 35.79
C PRO A 836 -10.28 -22.18 34.85
N GLN A 837 -10.05 -21.49 33.74
CA GLN A 837 -10.99 -21.35 32.63
C GLN A 837 -10.49 -22.25 31.49
N ILE A 838 -11.16 -23.39 31.29
CA ILE A 838 -10.77 -24.46 30.36
C ILE A 838 -11.58 -24.41 29.08
#